data_AF-A0A3M1IIC4-F1
#
_entry.id   AF-A0A3M1IIC4-F1
#
_cell.length_a   1.000
_cell.length_b   1.000
_cell.length_c   1.000
_cell.angle_alpha   90.00
_cell.angle_beta   90.00
_cell.angle_gamma   90.00
#
_symmetry.space_group_name_H-M   'P 1'
#
loop_
_entity.id
_entity.type
_entity.pdbx_description
1 polymer ?
#
loop_
_entity_poly.entity_id
_entity_poly.type
_entity_poly.pdbx_seq_one_letter_code
_entity_poly.pdbx_strand_id
1 'polypeptide(L)'
;TPWGEIAWQLGGEAGWAVVAEHDRRGTAPGGDVIERMLPRDRPALVLLDELMNYVSRNRKSGLAAQLYAFLHSLSEAVRSRDNVVLAVSIPASELEMSAEDESDYGRFKKLLDRVGKAVLMSAEAETAEIIRRRLFEWEGLPKEAGATVRAYRQWLAAHRQQLPSWFPVDKADAELAACYPFHPSVLSVFERKWQGLPRFQRTRGILRLLALWVSRAYREGFEGAHRDPLITLGTAPLEDPTFRSAVFEQLGESRLEAAVTTDIAGRAGAHALRLDKEATPAARKARLHRKIATVVFFESNGGQQRGEATLPEIRLAVGEPALDIGIIEQGLEALADACYYLTATGNRYRFSFQPNLNKLLADRRATIPPRDIEERVRTEVQQVFNAGRNVERVFFPEQSNQVPDRPALTLVVLAPDRDARDPETPRFIETLTREAGASARTYKSALIWAVAEDGSALAEEARKLLAWEAIEEEAEDRNLDEAQRRQLTENIKRARRDLREAVWRAYKNLFLLDDTQGLRRIDLGLVHSSQADSLVSLILTRLRQEDLVADGVSPNFLVRQWPPALPEWSTRQVRDAFLASPKFPRLLNPEVVRETIARGVEAGLFAYVGKRGDGGYDPFRFEEPLRPEEVELSGEMFLIRREAAEAWKRTKQPVAGQAGAPVAPTTPPVTPPPGGTVPTPPAPAPAPAKPCGFRWQGELPPRKWMNFYTAMLSHWANSPHLRVRVHIEVDPAACVGESQLAVMGQALRELGLAETIERIRPAEGPEAKADEAG
;
A
#
# COMPACT_ATOMS: atom_id res chain seq x y z
N THR A 1 -0.32 -35.98 -64.02
CA THR A 1 -0.22 -34.50 -63.98
C THR A 1 -1.44 -33.93 -63.26
N PRO A 2 -1.47 -32.63 -62.86
CA PRO A 2 -2.64 -32.06 -62.18
C PRO A 2 -3.95 -32.18 -62.97
N TRP A 3 -3.91 -31.97 -64.29
CA TRP A 3 -5.10 -32.13 -65.15
C TRP A 3 -5.54 -33.58 -65.30
N GLY A 4 -4.60 -34.54 -65.36
CA GLY A 4 -4.92 -35.97 -65.36
C GLY A 4 -5.66 -36.41 -64.09
N GLU A 5 -5.16 -35.98 -62.93
CA GLU A 5 -5.76 -36.31 -61.62
C GLU A 5 -7.15 -35.68 -61.46
N ILE A 6 -7.30 -34.40 -61.80
CA ILE A 6 -8.60 -33.71 -61.74
C ILE A 6 -9.61 -34.39 -62.66
N ALA A 7 -9.20 -34.74 -63.88
CA ALA A 7 -10.08 -35.44 -64.84
C ALA A 7 -10.54 -36.80 -64.31
N TRP A 8 -9.63 -37.55 -63.69
CA TRP A 8 -9.95 -38.83 -63.07
C TRP A 8 -10.91 -38.67 -61.89
N GLN A 9 -10.70 -37.70 -61.00
CA GLN A 9 -11.62 -37.47 -59.88
C GLN A 9 -13.01 -37.00 -60.33
N LEU A 10 -13.10 -36.20 -61.40
CA LEU A 10 -14.36 -35.69 -61.91
C LEU A 10 -15.16 -36.70 -62.72
N GLY A 11 -14.52 -37.64 -63.40
CA GLY A 11 -15.18 -38.52 -64.37
C GLY A 11 -14.67 -39.96 -64.45
N GLY A 12 -13.81 -40.38 -63.51
CA GLY A 12 -13.14 -41.69 -63.53
C GLY A 12 -12.32 -41.90 -64.79
N GLU A 13 -12.33 -43.12 -65.31
CA GLU A 13 -11.63 -43.51 -66.53
C GLU A 13 -12.08 -42.71 -67.75
N ALA A 14 -13.39 -42.45 -67.88
CA ALA A 14 -13.94 -41.67 -68.99
C ALA A 14 -13.45 -40.21 -68.95
N GLY A 15 -13.34 -39.62 -67.76
CA GLY A 15 -12.78 -38.28 -67.58
C GLY A 15 -11.30 -38.23 -67.94
N TRP A 16 -10.49 -39.17 -67.43
CA TRP A 16 -9.06 -39.24 -67.74
C TRP A 16 -8.78 -39.48 -69.23
N ALA A 17 -9.60 -40.30 -69.91
CA ALA A 17 -9.46 -40.55 -71.34
C ALA A 17 -9.47 -39.27 -72.19
N VAL A 18 -10.22 -38.23 -71.77
CA VAL A 18 -10.28 -36.91 -72.44
C VAL A 18 -8.92 -36.21 -72.41
N VAL A 19 -8.12 -36.42 -71.37
CA VAL A 19 -6.82 -35.75 -71.16
C VAL A 19 -5.62 -36.70 -71.26
N ALA A 20 -5.83 -37.98 -71.59
CA ALA A 20 -4.80 -39.02 -71.51
C ALA A 20 -3.54 -38.72 -72.34
N GLU A 21 -3.71 -38.14 -73.53
CA GLU A 21 -2.58 -37.74 -74.38
C GLU A 21 -1.81 -36.55 -73.80
N HIS A 22 -2.52 -35.56 -73.26
CA HIS A 22 -1.95 -34.40 -72.58
C HIS A 22 -1.20 -34.80 -71.30
N ASP A 23 -1.76 -35.73 -70.53
CA ASP A 23 -1.16 -36.30 -69.33
C ASP A 23 0.13 -37.07 -69.65
N ARG A 24 0.12 -37.92 -70.68
CA ARG A 24 1.30 -38.67 -71.14
C ARG A 24 2.43 -37.75 -71.64
N ARG A 25 2.09 -36.66 -72.32
CA ARG A 25 3.06 -35.70 -72.87
C ARG A 25 3.51 -34.63 -71.86
N GLY A 26 2.87 -34.54 -70.69
CA GLY A 26 3.14 -33.48 -69.73
C GLY A 26 2.81 -32.08 -70.27
N THR A 27 1.90 -31.96 -71.23
CA THR A 27 1.51 -30.68 -71.87
C THR A 27 0.09 -30.32 -71.49
N ALA A 28 -0.13 -29.09 -71.02
CA ALA A 28 -1.42 -28.62 -70.55
C ALA A 28 -2.51 -28.74 -71.62
N PRO A 29 -3.73 -29.20 -71.27
CA PRO A 29 -4.86 -29.20 -72.17
C PRO A 29 -5.37 -27.78 -72.46
N GLY A 30 -5.91 -27.58 -73.66
CA GLY A 30 -6.60 -26.35 -74.06
C GLY A 30 -8.02 -26.27 -73.47
N GLY A 31 -8.66 -25.10 -73.62
CA GLY A 31 -9.99 -24.84 -73.08
C GLY A 31 -11.06 -25.83 -73.56
N ASP A 32 -11.04 -26.23 -74.84
CA ASP A 32 -11.99 -27.18 -75.44
C ASP A 32 -11.89 -28.61 -74.85
N VAL A 33 -10.68 -29.01 -74.46
CA VAL A 33 -10.42 -30.30 -73.79
C VAL A 33 -10.88 -30.21 -72.34
N ILE A 34 -10.61 -29.10 -71.66
CA ILE A 34 -11.06 -28.85 -70.27
C ILE A 34 -12.59 -28.79 -70.20
N GLU A 35 -13.27 -28.17 -71.17
CA GLU A 35 -14.73 -28.14 -71.22
C GLU A 35 -15.36 -29.52 -71.35
N ARG A 36 -14.70 -30.44 -72.07
CA ARG A 36 -15.11 -31.84 -72.19
C ARG A 36 -14.81 -32.64 -70.92
N MET A 37 -13.75 -32.29 -70.20
CA MET A 37 -13.37 -32.87 -68.92
C MET A 37 -14.36 -32.50 -67.79
N LEU A 38 -14.88 -31.27 -67.79
CA LEU A 38 -15.78 -30.78 -66.74
C LEU A 38 -17.21 -31.34 -66.88
N PRO A 39 -17.86 -31.81 -65.80
CA PRO A 39 -19.20 -32.39 -65.85
C PRO A 39 -20.27 -31.38 -66.27
N ARG A 40 -21.26 -31.82 -67.05
CA ARG A 40 -22.35 -30.97 -67.59
C ARG A 40 -23.67 -31.13 -66.84
N ASP A 41 -23.87 -32.28 -66.21
CA ASP A 41 -25.13 -32.74 -65.62
C ASP A 41 -25.14 -32.67 -64.09
N ARG A 42 -24.01 -32.30 -63.46
CA ARG A 42 -23.88 -32.18 -62.00
C ARG A 42 -23.01 -30.99 -61.59
N PRO A 43 -23.25 -30.41 -60.40
CA PRO A 43 -22.34 -29.44 -59.81
C PRO A 43 -20.96 -30.04 -59.52
N ALA A 44 -19.89 -29.24 -59.67
CA ALA A 44 -18.53 -29.65 -59.35
C ALA A 44 -17.77 -28.58 -58.56
N LEU A 45 -17.04 -29.01 -57.53
CA LEU A 45 -16.11 -28.17 -56.77
C LEU A 45 -14.70 -28.70 -56.97
N VAL A 46 -13.82 -27.89 -57.56
CA VAL A 46 -12.40 -28.19 -57.73
C VAL A 46 -11.63 -27.41 -56.69
N LEU A 47 -10.95 -28.13 -55.78
CA LEU A 47 -10.11 -27.56 -54.74
C LEU A 47 -8.65 -27.80 -55.10
N LEU A 48 -7.87 -26.72 -55.19
CA LEU A 48 -6.42 -26.79 -55.40
C LEU A 48 -5.72 -26.12 -54.23
N ASP A 49 -5.04 -26.94 -53.42
CA ASP A 49 -4.23 -26.48 -52.30
C ASP A 49 -2.74 -26.69 -52.56
N GLU A 50 -1.90 -25.92 -51.85
CA GLU A 50 -0.44 -25.99 -51.92
C GLU A 50 0.16 -25.88 -53.33
N LEU A 51 -0.43 -25.03 -54.19
CA LEU A 51 0.01 -24.86 -55.57
C LEU A 51 1.52 -24.59 -55.70
N MET A 52 2.07 -23.78 -54.79
CA MET A 52 3.48 -23.40 -54.78
C MET A 52 4.41 -24.58 -54.51
N ASN A 53 3.99 -25.58 -53.74
CA ASN A 53 4.80 -26.78 -53.49
C ASN A 53 5.02 -27.58 -54.78
N TYR A 54 3.98 -27.68 -55.62
CA TYR A 54 4.11 -28.33 -56.93
C TYR A 54 5.01 -27.53 -57.87
N VAL A 55 4.81 -26.21 -57.93
CA VAL A 55 5.58 -25.29 -58.80
C VAL A 55 7.07 -25.34 -58.45
N SER A 56 7.41 -25.19 -57.17
CA SER A 56 8.80 -25.17 -56.71
C SER A 56 9.54 -26.47 -57.03
N ARG A 57 8.91 -27.63 -56.78
CA ARG A 57 9.50 -28.95 -57.08
C ARG A 57 9.67 -29.22 -58.58
N ASN A 58 8.82 -28.63 -59.42
CA ASN A 58 8.75 -28.91 -60.86
C ASN A 58 9.26 -27.76 -61.75
N ARG A 59 9.95 -26.78 -61.17
CA ARG A 59 10.50 -25.63 -61.92
C ARG A 59 11.44 -26.06 -63.03
N LYS A 60 12.30 -27.06 -62.77
CA LYS A 60 13.29 -27.59 -63.73
C LYS A 60 12.71 -28.52 -64.79
N SER A 61 11.57 -29.16 -64.54
CA SER A 61 10.95 -30.08 -65.49
C SER A 61 10.07 -29.39 -66.53
N GLY A 62 9.83 -28.08 -66.39
CA GLY A 62 8.92 -27.32 -67.25
C GLY A 62 7.43 -27.51 -66.92
N LEU A 63 7.08 -28.47 -66.06
CA LEU A 63 5.70 -28.72 -65.64
C LEU A 63 5.11 -27.56 -64.82
N ALA A 64 5.94 -26.75 -64.17
CA ALA A 64 5.50 -25.51 -63.52
C ALA A 64 4.85 -24.52 -64.52
N ALA A 65 5.48 -24.35 -65.70
CA ALA A 65 4.93 -23.50 -66.77
C ALA A 65 3.66 -24.11 -67.39
N GLN A 66 3.61 -25.43 -67.51
CA GLN A 66 2.42 -26.14 -67.99
C GLN A 66 1.27 -26.03 -66.98
N LEU A 67 1.54 -26.10 -65.68
CA LEU A 67 0.54 -25.85 -64.65
C LEU A 67 -0.01 -24.42 -64.72
N TYR A 68 0.84 -23.42 -64.98
CA TYR A 68 0.38 -22.05 -65.22
C TYR A 68 -0.58 -21.97 -66.41
N ALA A 69 -0.21 -22.57 -67.54
CA ALA A 69 -1.07 -22.62 -68.73
C ALA A 69 -2.38 -23.37 -68.48
N PHE A 70 -2.31 -24.49 -67.75
CA PHE A 70 -3.49 -25.27 -67.38
C PHE A 70 -4.43 -24.48 -66.47
N LEU A 71 -3.91 -23.85 -65.41
CA LEU A 71 -4.71 -23.02 -64.51
C LEU A 71 -5.37 -21.84 -65.22
N HIS A 72 -4.66 -21.24 -66.19
CA HIS A 72 -5.23 -20.23 -67.06
C HIS A 72 -6.47 -20.76 -67.77
N SER A 73 -6.31 -21.82 -68.56
CA SER A 73 -7.39 -22.42 -69.34
C SER A 73 -8.52 -22.95 -68.46
N LEU A 74 -8.20 -23.53 -67.30
CA LEU A 74 -9.18 -24.03 -66.33
C LEU A 74 -10.01 -22.90 -65.72
N SER A 75 -9.36 -21.81 -65.28
CA SER A 75 -10.07 -20.67 -64.71
C SER A 75 -11.01 -20.02 -65.72
N GLU A 76 -10.60 -19.92 -66.99
CA GLU A 76 -11.44 -19.40 -68.08
C GLU A 76 -12.63 -20.32 -68.39
N ALA A 77 -12.41 -21.64 -68.49
CA ALA A 77 -13.48 -22.61 -68.73
C ALA A 77 -14.49 -22.68 -67.58
N VAL A 78 -14.02 -22.55 -66.33
CA VAL A 78 -14.88 -22.51 -65.14
C VAL A 78 -15.67 -21.20 -65.11
N ARG A 79 -15.08 -20.06 -65.50
CA ARG A 79 -15.78 -18.76 -65.55
C ARG A 79 -17.01 -18.78 -66.47
N SER A 80 -16.98 -19.57 -67.53
CA SER A 80 -18.12 -19.73 -68.46
C SER A 80 -19.19 -20.73 -67.99
N ARG A 81 -19.13 -21.20 -66.73
CA ARG A 81 -20.07 -22.18 -66.18
C ARG A 81 -20.71 -21.74 -64.87
N ASP A 82 -22.00 -22.03 -64.73
CA ASP A 82 -22.76 -21.77 -63.50
C ASP A 82 -22.76 -22.97 -62.53
N ASN A 83 -22.28 -24.14 -62.98
CA ASN A 83 -22.31 -25.39 -62.20
C ASN A 83 -20.92 -25.83 -61.69
N VAL A 84 -19.86 -25.05 -61.91
CA VAL A 84 -18.51 -25.41 -61.47
C VAL A 84 -17.89 -24.27 -60.66
N VAL A 85 -17.31 -24.62 -59.51
CA VAL A 85 -16.54 -23.69 -58.68
C VAL A 85 -15.10 -24.16 -58.61
N LEU A 86 -14.16 -23.25 -58.89
CA LEU A 86 -12.73 -23.47 -58.70
C LEU A 86 -12.27 -22.63 -57.49
N ALA A 87 -11.83 -23.30 -56.43
CA ALA A 87 -11.19 -22.65 -55.29
C ALA A 87 -9.70 -23.01 -55.26
N VAL A 88 -8.86 -21.99 -55.38
CA VAL A 88 -7.41 -22.12 -55.36
C VAL A 88 -6.85 -21.42 -54.14
N SER A 89 -6.10 -22.15 -53.33
CA SER A 89 -5.34 -21.63 -52.19
C SER A 89 -3.90 -21.37 -52.63
N ILE A 90 -3.44 -20.12 -52.48
CA ILE A 90 -2.04 -19.76 -52.65
C ILE A 90 -1.54 -19.24 -51.30
N PRO A 91 -0.52 -19.87 -50.68
CA PRO A 91 0.00 -19.43 -49.40
C PRO A 91 0.56 -18.00 -49.50
N ALA A 92 0.20 -17.14 -48.55
CA ALA A 92 0.62 -15.73 -48.50
C ALA A 92 1.90 -15.50 -47.68
N SER A 93 2.56 -16.55 -47.18
CA SER A 93 3.68 -16.41 -46.23
C SER A 93 5.01 -16.14 -46.94
N GLU A 94 5.35 -14.86 -47.10
CA GLU A 94 6.62 -14.37 -47.68
C GLU A 94 7.87 -14.91 -46.95
N LEU A 95 7.77 -15.22 -45.66
CA LEU A 95 8.92 -15.57 -44.80
C LEU A 95 9.66 -16.88 -45.15
N GLU A 96 9.03 -17.77 -45.91
CA GLU A 96 9.62 -19.07 -46.31
C GLU A 96 9.87 -19.17 -47.83
N MET A 97 9.63 -18.09 -48.58
CA MET A 97 9.70 -18.09 -50.04
C MET A 97 11.10 -17.68 -50.52
N SER A 98 11.66 -18.44 -51.47
CA SER A 98 12.83 -17.95 -52.22
C SER A 98 12.40 -16.84 -53.18
N ALA A 99 13.36 -16.04 -53.67
CA ALA A 99 13.07 -15.00 -54.68
C ALA A 99 12.40 -15.58 -55.95
N GLU A 100 12.68 -16.85 -56.29
CA GLU A 100 12.00 -17.54 -57.39
C GLU A 100 10.53 -17.86 -57.04
N ASP A 101 10.27 -18.30 -55.80
CA ASP A 101 8.92 -18.60 -55.33
C ASP A 101 8.06 -17.32 -55.23
N GLU A 102 8.64 -16.20 -54.81
CA GLU A 102 7.96 -14.88 -54.81
C GLU A 102 7.53 -14.45 -56.22
N SER A 103 8.42 -14.63 -57.21
CA SER A 103 8.12 -14.34 -58.61
C SER A 103 6.99 -15.22 -59.15
N ASP A 104 7.05 -16.53 -58.87
CA ASP A 104 6.00 -17.48 -59.25
C ASP A 104 4.67 -17.13 -58.56
N TYR A 105 4.69 -16.83 -57.26
CA TYR A 105 3.53 -16.35 -56.50
C TYR A 105 2.88 -15.14 -57.17
N GLY A 106 3.68 -14.11 -57.48
CA GLY A 106 3.19 -12.90 -58.13
C GLY A 106 2.53 -13.18 -59.50
N ARG A 107 3.04 -14.16 -60.25
CA ARG A 107 2.47 -14.59 -61.53
C ARG A 107 1.13 -15.30 -61.37
N PHE A 108 1.06 -16.30 -60.50
CA PHE A 108 -0.18 -17.05 -60.26
C PHE A 108 -1.26 -16.18 -59.63
N LYS A 109 -0.89 -15.30 -58.69
CA LYS A 109 -1.80 -14.32 -58.09
C LYS A 109 -2.42 -13.40 -59.15
N LYS A 110 -1.61 -12.81 -60.04
CA LYS A 110 -2.12 -11.96 -61.13
C LYS A 110 -3.07 -12.70 -62.09
N LEU A 111 -2.78 -13.96 -62.39
CA LEU A 111 -3.65 -14.79 -63.24
C LEU A 111 -5.02 -15.00 -62.58
N LEU A 112 -5.02 -15.41 -61.30
CA LEU A 112 -6.24 -15.75 -60.58
C LEU A 112 -7.06 -14.50 -60.21
N ASP A 113 -6.41 -13.40 -59.84
CA ASP A 113 -7.06 -12.11 -59.56
C ASP A 113 -7.81 -11.55 -60.79
N ARG A 114 -7.40 -11.92 -62.01
CA ARG A 114 -8.06 -11.49 -63.26
C ARG A 114 -9.45 -12.12 -63.46
N VAL A 115 -9.64 -13.33 -62.95
CA VAL A 115 -10.80 -14.19 -63.28
C VAL A 115 -11.66 -14.48 -62.04
N GLY A 116 -11.05 -14.54 -60.86
CA GLY A 116 -11.69 -14.86 -59.61
C GLY A 116 -12.30 -13.64 -58.91
N LYS A 117 -13.35 -13.89 -58.12
CA LYS A 117 -13.80 -12.94 -57.09
C LYS A 117 -12.98 -13.20 -55.84
N ALA A 118 -12.33 -12.17 -55.30
CA ALA A 118 -11.67 -12.29 -54.00
C ALA A 118 -12.73 -12.52 -52.92
N VAL A 119 -12.73 -13.71 -52.31
CA VAL A 119 -13.55 -14.03 -51.14
C VAL A 119 -12.62 -14.03 -49.93
N LEU A 120 -12.90 -13.15 -48.97
CA LEU A 120 -12.27 -13.22 -47.65
C LEU A 120 -12.83 -14.47 -46.94
N MET A 121 -12.01 -15.50 -46.82
CA MET A 121 -12.34 -16.84 -46.29
C MET A 121 -12.62 -16.87 -44.77
N SER A 122 -12.96 -15.76 -44.13
CA SER A 122 -13.26 -15.78 -42.70
C SER A 122 -14.10 -14.57 -42.29
N ALA A 123 -15.37 -14.82 -41.97
CA ALA A 123 -16.11 -13.96 -41.06
C ALA A 123 -15.79 -14.40 -39.62
N GLU A 124 -15.70 -13.45 -38.68
CA GLU A 124 -15.28 -13.65 -37.28
C GLU A 124 -16.06 -14.78 -36.56
N ALA A 125 -17.36 -14.95 -36.88
CA ALA A 125 -18.21 -16.00 -36.31
C ALA A 125 -17.82 -17.43 -36.72
N GLU A 126 -17.12 -17.61 -37.84
CA GLU A 126 -16.79 -18.94 -38.38
C GLU A 126 -15.60 -19.57 -37.63
N THR A 127 -14.69 -18.77 -37.08
CA THR A 127 -13.47 -19.26 -36.41
C THR A 127 -13.79 -20.10 -35.17
N ALA A 128 -14.69 -19.62 -34.31
CA ALA A 128 -15.11 -20.33 -33.10
C ALA A 128 -15.78 -21.67 -33.44
N GLU A 129 -16.62 -21.70 -34.48
CA GLU A 129 -17.28 -22.93 -34.93
C GLU A 129 -16.29 -23.93 -35.54
N ILE A 130 -15.32 -23.47 -36.33
CA ILE A 130 -14.24 -24.31 -36.88
C ILE A 130 -13.42 -24.93 -35.75
N ILE A 131 -13.01 -24.12 -34.77
CA ILE A 131 -12.26 -24.60 -33.59
C ILE A 131 -13.07 -25.66 -32.84
N ARG A 132 -14.35 -25.41 -32.59
CA ARG A 132 -15.22 -26.36 -31.87
C ARG A 132 -15.34 -27.68 -32.63
N ARG A 133 -15.65 -27.65 -33.93
CA ARG A 133 -15.80 -28.87 -34.76
C ARG A 133 -14.49 -29.67 -34.88
N ARG A 134 -13.33 -29.01 -34.77
CA ARG A 134 -12.02 -29.68 -34.81
C ARG A 134 -11.58 -30.26 -33.46
N LEU A 135 -11.98 -29.63 -32.35
CA LEU A 135 -11.56 -30.03 -31.01
C LEU A 135 -12.58 -30.94 -30.30
N PHE A 136 -13.85 -30.91 -30.70
CA PHE A 136 -14.95 -31.60 -30.03
C PHE A 136 -15.87 -32.32 -31.01
N GLU A 137 -16.24 -33.55 -30.68
CA GLU A 137 -17.21 -34.35 -31.42
C GLU A 137 -18.62 -34.10 -30.87
N TRP A 138 -19.22 -32.96 -31.22
CA TRP A 138 -20.55 -32.56 -30.73
C TRP A 138 -21.56 -32.38 -31.87
N GLU A 139 -22.76 -32.93 -31.70
CA GLU A 139 -23.93 -32.73 -32.59
C GLU A 139 -24.79 -31.52 -32.14
N GLY A 140 -24.18 -30.52 -31.52
CA GLY A 140 -24.83 -29.35 -30.91
C GLY A 140 -24.26 -28.99 -29.54
N LEU A 141 -24.72 -27.88 -28.94
CA LEU A 141 -24.24 -27.49 -27.62
C LEU A 141 -24.72 -28.46 -26.53
N PRO A 142 -23.83 -28.92 -25.63
CA PRO A 142 -24.22 -29.75 -24.49
C PRO A 142 -25.26 -29.05 -23.59
N LYS A 143 -26.11 -29.82 -22.89
CA LYS A 143 -27.14 -29.27 -21.99
C LYS A 143 -26.55 -28.34 -20.91
N GLU A 144 -25.36 -28.69 -20.41
CA GLU A 144 -24.63 -27.92 -19.40
C GLU A 144 -24.21 -26.53 -19.90
N ALA A 145 -23.94 -26.39 -21.21
CA ALA A 145 -23.56 -25.12 -21.82
C ALA A 145 -24.65 -24.06 -21.59
N GLY A 146 -25.92 -24.42 -21.72
CA GLY A 146 -27.03 -23.48 -21.52
C GLY A 146 -27.11 -22.92 -20.10
N ALA A 147 -26.77 -23.72 -19.08
CA ALA A 147 -26.73 -23.23 -17.70
C ALA A 147 -25.55 -22.27 -17.48
N THR A 148 -24.36 -22.63 -17.96
CA THR A 148 -23.17 -21.79 -17.90
C THR A 148 -23.38 -20.45 -18.62
N VAL A 149 -23.91 -20.48 -19.85
CA VAL A 149 -24.20 -19.27 -20.64
C VAL A 149 -25.15 -18.33 -19.88
N ARG A 150 -26.24 -18.85 -19.31
CA ARG A 150 -27.18 -18.02 -18.53
C ARG A 150 -26.54 -17.38 -17.30
N ALA A 151 -25.73 -18.14 -16.56
CA ALA A 151 -25.04 -17.63 -15.38
C ALA A 151 -24.05 -16.51 -15.74
N TYR A 152 -23.25 -16.70 -16.78
CA TYR A 152 -22.32 -15.67 -17.27
C TYR A 152 -23.05 -14.46 -17.85
N ARG A 153 -24.15 -14.64 -18.59
CA ARG A 153 -24.97 -13.51 -19.09
C ARG A 153 -25.47 -12.62 -17.94
N GLN A 154 -26.01 -13.23 -16.89
CA GLN A 154 -26.48 -12.48 -15.72
C GLN A 154 -25.34 -11.70 -15.06
N TRP A 155 -24.18 -12.34 -14.88
CA TRP A 155 -23.00 -11.70 -14.33
C TRP A 155 -22.50 -10.54 -15.21
N LEU A 156 -22.41 -10.74 -16.53
CA LEU A 156 -21.98 -9.71 -17.49
C LEU A 156 -22.94 -8.51 -17.52
N ALA A 157 -24.24 -8.76 -17.47
CA ALA A 157 -25.26 -7.71 -17.42
C ALA A 157 -25.16 -6.88 -16.14
N ALA A 158 -24.98 -7.54 -14.98
CA ALA A 158 -24.82 -6.87 -13.69
C ALA A 158 -23.58 -5.97 -13.62
N HIS A 159 -22.51 -6.30 -14.37
CA HIS A 159 -21.24 -5.58 -14.32
C HIS A 159 -20.94 -4.74 -15.57
N ARG A 160 -21.93 -4.49 -16.45
CA ARG A 160 -21.74 -3.83 -17.76
C ARG A 160 -20.82 -2.61 -17.76
N GLN A 161 -20.95 -1.73 -16.77
CA GLN A 161 -20.18 -0.47 -16.68
C GLN A 161 -18.69 -0.69 -16.37
N GLN A 162 -18.33 -1.86 -15.85
CA GLN A 162 -16.96 -2.20 -15.44
C GLN A 162 -16.20 -3.01 -16.49
N LEU A 163 -16.86 -3.38 -17.60
CA LEU A 163 -16.36 -4.25 -18.66
C LEU A 163 -15.89 -3.43 -19.87
N PRO A 164 -15.10 -4.02 -20.79
CA PRO A 164 -14.61 -3.33 -21.97
C PRO A 164 -15.75 -2.94 -22.92
N SER A 165 -15.66 -1.75 -23.49
CA SER A 165 -16.67 -1.25 -24.44
C SER A 165 -16.76 -2.05 -25.74
N TRP A 166 -15.71 -2.81 -26.09
CA TRP A 166 -15.70 -3.64 -27.29
C TRP A 166 -16.52 -4.92 -27.14
N PHE A 167 -16.82 -5.37 -25.92
CA PHE A 167 -17.56 -6.61 -25.70
C PHE A 167 -19.08 -6.36 -25.77
N PRO A 168 -19.82 -7.04 -26.67
CA PRO A 168 -21.25 -6.78 -26.86
C PRO A 168 -22.10 -7.47 -25.79
N VAL A 169 -22.20 -6.86 -24.60
CA VAL A 169 -22.95 -7.40 -23.44
C VAL A 169 -24.41 -7.75 -23.79
N ASP A 170 -25.07 -6.98 -24.67
CA ASP A 170 -26.45 -7.25 -25.10
C ASP A 170 -26.60 -8.55 -25.89
N LYS A 171 -25.51 -9.01 -26.52
CA LYS A 171 -25.44 -10.26 -27.29
C LYS A 171 -24.61 -11.34 -26.58
N ALA A 172 -24.36 -11.19 -25.28
CA ALA A 172 -23.50 -12.09 -24.52
C ALA A 172 -23.89 -13.57 -24.65
N ASP A 173 -25.19 -13.90 -24.72
CA ASP A 173 -25.65 -15.27 -24.93
C ASP A 173 -25.11 -15.87 -26.23
N ALA A 174 -25.19 -15.11 -27.33
CA ALA A 174 -24.76 -15.57 -28.64
C ALA A 174 -23.24 -15.74 -28.67
N GLU A 175 -22.49 -14.79 -28.11
CA GLU A 175 -21.03 -14.84 -28.02
C GLU A 175 -20.55 -16.03 -27.17
N LEU A 176 -21.14 -16.23 -25.99
CA LEU A 176 -20.80 -17.33 -25.09
C LEU A 176 -21.18 -18.68 -25.70
N ALA A 177 -22.36 -18.79 -26.32
CA ALA A 177 -22.78 -20.02 -26.99
C ALA A 177 -21.91 -20.35 -28.21
N ALA A 178 -21.49 -19.35 -28.98
CA ALA A 178 -20.60 -19.53 -30.12
C ALA A 178 -19.21 -20.04 -29.68
N CYS A 179 -18.69 -19.54 -28.56
CA CYS A 179 -17.35 -19.86 -28.08
C CYS A 179 -17.27 -21.08 -27.15
N TYR A 180 -18.40 -21.57 -26.61
CA TYR A 180 -18.40 -22.67 -25.64
C TYR A 180 -17.61 -23.89 -26.15
N PRO A 181 -16.68 -24.45 -25.35
CA PRO A 181 -16.49 -24.26 -23.90
C PRO A 181 -15.48 -23.17 -23.51
N PHE A 182 -15.03 -22.33 -24.44
CA PHE A 182 -14.12 -21.22 -24.17
C PHE A 182 -14.89 -19.96 -23.76
N HIS A 183 -14.26 -19.14 -22.92
CA HIS A 183 -14.71 -17.78 -22.69
C HIS A 183 -14.36 -16.90 -23.91
N PRO A 184 -15.23 -15.98 -24.35
CA PRO A 184 -15.00 -15.16 -25.55
C PRO A 184 -13.68 -14.37 -25.54
N SER A 185 -13.17 -14.00 -24.36
CA SER A 185 -11.87 -13.33 -24.23
C SER A 185 -10.69 -14.17 -24.75
N VAL A 186 -10.78 -15.50 -24.69
CA VAL A 186 -9.72 -16.41 -25.17
C VAL A 186 -9.53 -16.29 -26.67
N LEU A 187 -10.61 -16.29 -27.45
CA LEU A 187 -10.52 -16.14 -28.90
C LEU A 187 -10.24 -14.69 -29.29
N SER A 188 -10.90 -13.75 -28.60
CA SER A 188 -10.73 -12.31 -28.85
C SER A 188 -9.29 -11.83 -28.70
N VAL A 189 -8.50 -12.34 -27.74
CA VAL A 189 -7.11 -11.87 -27.59
C VAL A 189 -6.26 -12.21 -28.81
N PHE A 190 -6.51 -13.37 -29.44
CA PHE A 190 -5.75 -13.81 -30.60
C PHE A 190 -6.05 -12.96 -31.84
N GLU A 191 -7.30 -12.55 -32.00
CA GLU A 191 -7.75 -11.71 -33.11
C GLU A 191 -7.39 -10.24 -32.87
N ARG A 192 -7.71 -9.71 -31.69
CA ARG A 192 -7.54 -8.30 -31.38
C ARG A 192 -6.08 -7.94 -31.13
N LYS A 193 -5.37 -8.71 -30.30
CA LYS A 193 -4.03 -8.36 -29.81
C LYS A 193 -2.90 -9.05 -30.57
N TRP A 194 -3.04 -10.33 -30.91
CA TRP A 194 -1.93 -11.14 -31.45
C TRP A 194 -1.89 -11.19 -32.98
N GLN A 195 -2.96 -10.82 -33.67
CA GLN A 195 -3.03 -10.84 -35.14
C GLN A 195 -1.92 -10.03 -35.84
N GLY A 196 -1.39 -8.99 -35.17
CA GLY A 196 -0.30 -8.16 -35.69
C GLY A 196 1.12 -8.72 -35.50
N LEU A 197 1.27 -9.85 -34.82
CA LEU A 197 2.59 -10.45 -34.57
C LEU A 197 3.15 -11.10 -35.86
N PRO A 198 4.42 -10.85 -36.23
CA PRO A 198 5.00 -11.34 -37.49
C PRO A 198 5.02 -12.87 -37.63
N ARG A 199 5.18 -13.60 -36.52
CA ARG A 199 5.26 -15.07 -36.49
C ARG A 199 3.94 -15.76 -36.17
N PHE A 200 2.84 -15.00 -36.05
CA PHE A 200 1.59 -15.54 -35.57
C PHE A 200 0.82 -16.32 -36.65
N GLN A 201 0.64 -17.61 -36.41
CA GLN A 201 -0.08 -18.51 -37.30
C GLN A 201 -1.57 -18.55 -36.91
N ARG A 202 -2.37 -17.71 -37.58
CA ARG A 202 -3.78 -17.44 -37.25
C ARG A 202 -4.66 -18.68 -37.04
N THR A 203 -4.47 -19.77 -37.77
CA THR A 203 -5.37 -20.93 -37.66
C THR A 203 -4.67 -22.15 -37.06
N ARG A 204 -3.50 -22.52 -37.59
CA ARG A 204 -2.79 -23.74 -37.13
C ARG A 204 -2.14 -23.56 -35.76
N GLY A 205 -1.56 -22.39 -35.50
CA GLY A 205 -0.92 -22.07 -34.22
C GLY A 205 -1.94 -22.01 -33.08
N ILE A 206 -3.05 -21.29 -33.29
CA ILE A 206 -4.15 -21.21 -32.32
C ILE A 206 -4.73 -22.61 -32.05
N LEU A 207 -5.04 -23.39 -33.08
CA LEU A 207 -5.63 -24.72 -32.89
C LEU A 207 -4.72 -25.63 -32.05
N ARG A 208 -3.40 -25.59 -32.29
CA ARG A 208 -2.43 -26.33 -31.47
C ARG A 208 -2.44 -25.87 -30.00
N LEU A 209 -2.46 -24.56 -29.75
CA LEU A 209 -2.54 -24.01 -28.39
C LEU A 209 -3.82 -24.47 -27.68
N LEU A 210 -4.97 -24.29 -28.33
CA LEU A 210 -6.26 -24.65 -27.75
C LEU A 210 -6.39 -26.16 -27.54
N ALA A 211 -5.86 -27.01 -28.44
CA ALA A 211 -5.83 -28.45 -28.25
C ALA A 211 -5.04 -28.88 -27.01
N LEU A 212 -3.84 -28.33 -26.82
CA LEU A 212 -3.02 -28.57 -25.62
C LEU A 212 -3.75 -28.11 -24.35
N TRP A 213 -4.39 -26.94 -24.42
CA TRP A 213 -5.16 -26.38 -23.31
C TRP A 213 -6.35 -27.25 -22.92
N VAL A 214 -7.18 -27.66 -23.89
CA VAL A 214 -8.34 -28.53 -23.67
C VAL A 214 -7.91 -29.87 -23.10
N SER A 215 -6.85 -30.48 -23.66
CA SER A 215 -6.30 -31.74 -23.17
C SER A 215 -5.90 -31.67 -21.70
N ARG A 216 -5.27 -30.55 -21.29
CA ARG A 216 -4.90 -30.32 -19.90
C ARG A 216 -6.12 -30.08 -19.00
N ALA A 217 -7.04 -29.21 -19.42
CA ALA A 217 -8.25 -28.91 -18.66
C ALA A 217 -9.13 -30.16 -18.44
N TYR A 218 -9.24 -31.01 -19.46
CA TYR A 218 -9.96 -32.28 -19.37
C TYR A 218 -9.34 -33.23 -18.33
N ARG A 219 -8.01 -33.36 -18.35
CA ARG A 219 -7.27 -34.20 -17.38
C ARG A 219 -7.45 -33.70 -15.95
N GLU A 220 -7.27 -32.41 -15.71
CA GLU A 220 -7.41 -31.81 -14.37
C GLU A 220 -8.86 -31.88 -13.84
N GLY A 221 -9.84 -31.73 -14.72
CA GLY A 221 -11.26 -31.89 -14.38
C GLY A 221 -11.64 -33.33 -14.03
N PHE A 222 -11.06 -34.31 -14.73
CA PHE A 222 -11.26 -35.74 -14.47
C PHE A 222 -10.61 -36.19 -13.16
N GLU A 223 -9.39 -35.74 -12.89
CA GLU A 223 -8.65 -36.02 -11.64
C GLU A 223 -9.27 -35.30 -10.42
N GLY A 224 -10.27 -34.45 -10.63
CA GLY A 224 -11.01 -33.76 -9.58
C GLY A 224 -10.28 -32.55 -8.97
N ALA A 225 -9.18 -32.11 -9.59
CA ALA A 225 -8.38 -30.99 -9.09
C ALA A 225 -9.12 -29.66 -9.21
N HIS A 226 -9.67 -29.35 -10.40
CA HIS A 226 -10.36 -28.08 -10.68
C HIS A 226 -11.48 -28.26 -11.71
N ARG A 227 -12.62 -27.58 -11.52
CA ARG A 227 -13.78 -27.61 -12.43
C ARG A 227 -14.22 -26.19 -12.77
N ASP A 228 -13.44 -25.51 -13.62
CA ASP A 228 -13.81 -24.19 -14.12
C ASP A 228 -15.00 -24.33 -15.11
N PRO A 229 -16.05 -23.46 -15.03
CA PRO A 229 -17.21 -23.57 -15.93
C PRO A 229 -16.90 -23.30 -17.41
N LEU A 230 -15.85 -22.52 -17.68
CA LEU A 230 -15.35 -22.18 -19.00
C LEU A 230 -13.82 -22.24 -18.99
N ILE A 231 -13.23 -22.52 -20.15
CA ILE A 231 -11.80 -22.30 -20.37
C ILE A 231 -11.60 -20.80 -20.58
N THR A 232 -11.06 -20.12 -19.56
CA THR A 232 -10.80 -18.67 -19.59
C THR A 232 -9.32 -18.39 -19.83
N LEU A 233 -8.95 -17.17 -20.21
CA LEU A 233 -7.53 -16.82 -20.39
C LEU A 233 -6.67 -17.14 -19.17
N GLY A 234 -7.23 -16.98 -17.96
CA GLY A 234 -6.54 -17.25 -16.71
C GLY A 234 -6.21 -18.72 -16.46
N THR A 235 -6.89 -19.67 -17.12
CA THR A 235 -6.64 -21.12 -16.93
C THR A 235 -5.55 -21.66 -17.85
N ALA A 236 -4.80 -20.80 -18.54
CA ALA A 236 -3.76 -21.24 -19.48
C ALA A 236 -2.69 -22.05 -18.72
N PRO A 237 -2.31 -23.23 -19.22
CA PRO A 237 -1.38 -24.10 -18.52
C PRO A 237 0.07 -23.68 -18.76
N LEU A 238 0.42 -22.46 -18.36
CA LEU A 238 1.77 -21.89 -18.51
C LEU A 238 2.85 -22.64 -17.71
N GLU A 239 2.48 -23.47 -16.74
CA GLU A 239 3.37 -24.40 -16.05
C GLU A 239 3.85 -25.54 -16.96
N ASP A 240 3.03 -25.98 -17.92
CA ASP A 240 3.38 -27.05 -18.85
C ASP A 240 4.43 -26.53 -19.86
N PRO A 241 5.65 -27.10 -19.88
CA PRO A 241 6.67 -26.69 -20.82
C PRO A 241 6.25 -26.82 -22.29
N THR A 242 5.41 -27.80 -22.63
CA THR A 242 4.96 -28.00 -24.02
C THR A 242 4.01 -26.90 -24.47
N PHE A 243 3.01 -26.57 -23.64
CA PHE A 243 2.14 -25.43 -23.89
C PHE A 243 2.91 -24.11 -23.92
N ARG A 244 3.79 -23.88 -22.93
CA ARG A 244 4.59 -22.64 -22.85
C ARG A 244 5.49 -22.46 -24.07
N SER A 245 6.11 -23.53 -24.57
CA SER A 245 6.92 -23.47 -25.79
C SER A 245 6.09 -23.06 -27.01
N ALA A 246 4.88 -23.61 -27.15
CA ALA A 246 3.97 -23.24 -28.24
C ALA A 246 3.50 -21.77 -28.14
N VAL A 247 3.30 -21.25 -26.93
CA VAL A 247 2.97 -19.83 -26.69
C VAL A 247 4.09 -18.92 -27.19
N PHE A 248 5.34 -19.21 -26.83
CA PHE A 248 6.50 -18.40 -27.25
C PHE A 248 6.82 -18.52 -28.73
N GLU A 249 6.54 -19.68 -29.36
CA GLU A 249 6.63 -19.85 -30.82
C GLU A 249 5.70 -18.86 -31.55
N GLN A 250 4.48 -18.65 -31.02
CA GLN A 250 3.52 -17.69 -31.58
C GLN A 250 3.88 -16.22 -31.27
N LEU A 251 4.39 -15.95 -30.07
CA LEU A 251 4.84 -14.60 -29.67
C LEU A 251 6.08 -14.14 -30.45
N GLY A 252 6.99 -15.06 -30.76
CA GLY A 252 8.27 -14.74 -31.38
C GLY A 252 9.28 -14.07 -30.44
N GLU A 253 9.03 -14.06 -29.13
CA GLU A 253 9.86 -13.41 -28.11
C GLU A 253 10.11 -14.35 -26.93
N SER A 254 11.26 -15.02 -26.90
CA SER A 254 11.61 -16.00 -25.87
C SER A 254 12.07 -15.38 -24.56
N ARG A 255 12.50 -14.10 -24.54
CA ARG A 255 13.00 -13.43 -23.31
C ARG A 255 11.91 -13.27 -22.24
N LEU A 256 10.64 -13.29 -22.65
CA LEU A 256 9.49 -13.24 -21.76
C LEU A 256 9.28 -14.53 -20.95
N GLU A 257 9.98 -15.62 -21.26
CA GLU A 257 9.89 -16.87 -20.48
C GLU A 257 10.34 -16.68 -19.02
N ALA A 258 11.30 -15.79 -18.78
CA ALA A 258 11.71 -15.43 -17.42
C ALA A 258 10.56 -14.81 -16.61
N ALA A 259 9.76 -13.94 -17.24
CA ALA A 259 8.59 -13.33 -16.61
C ALA A 259 7.54 -14.39 -16.25
N VAL A 260 7.25 -15.32 -17.16
CA VAL A 260 6.30 -16.40 -16.90
C VAL A 260 6.77 -17.30 -15.74
N THR A 261 8.02 -17.76 -15.80
CA THR A 261 8.58 -18.72 -14.84
C THR A 261 8.81 -18.15 -13.45
N THR A 262 9.10 -16.85 -13.34
CA THR A 262 9.31 -16.16 -12.06
C THR A 262 8.01 -15.60 -11.48
N ASP A 263 7.16 -14.95 -12.28
CA ASP A 263 6.00 -14.22 -11.73
C ASP A 263 4.70 -15.01 -11.79
N ILE A 264 4.52 -15.88 -12.79
CA ILE A 264 3.21 -16.49 -13.08
C ILE A 264 3.15 -17.96 -12.66
N ALA A 265 3.93 -18.83 -13.31
CA ALA A 265 3.85 -20.28 -13.15
C ALA A 265 5.11 -20.99 -13.69
N GLY A 266 5.31 -22.26 -13.35
CA GLY A 266 6.40 -23.10 -13.88
C GLY A 266 7.58 -23.30 -12.93
N ARG A 267 7.76 -22.44 -11.92
CA ARG A 267 8.63 -22.70 -10.76
C ARG A 267 7.79 -22.73 -9.49
N ALA A 268 8.15 -23.59 -8.54
CA ALA A 268 7.40 -23.74 -7.28
C ALA A 268 7.34 -22.44 -6.44
N GLY A 269 8.32 -21.56 -6.61
CA GLY A 269 8.40 -20.24 -5.96
C GLY A 269 7.88 -19.07 -6.79
N ALA A 270 7.12 -19.31 -7.87
CA ALA A 270 6.58 -18.21 -8.67
C ALA A 270 5.64 -17.30 -7.86
N HIS A 271 5.71 -15.98 -8.07
CA HIS A 271 5.03 -15.00 -7.22
C HIS A 271 3.51 -15.22 -7.15
N ALA A 272 2.84 -15.40 -8.28
CA ALA A 272 1.40 -15.63 -8.32
C ALA A 272 0.98 -16.92 -7.58
N LEU A 273 1.76 -18.00 -7.71
CA LEU A 273 1.50 -19.26 -6.98
C LEU A 273 1.67 -19.09 -5.47
N ARG A 274 2.66 -18.30 -5.03
CA ARG A 274 2.87 -17.99 -3.62
C ARG A 274 1.74 -17.14 -3.07
N LEU A 275 1.36 -16.08 -3.79
CA LEU A 275 0.24 -15.21 -3.40
C LEU A 275 -1.08 -15.98 -3.30
N ASP A 276 -1.36 -16.90 -4.23
CA ASP A 276 -2.56 -17.76 -4.13
C ASP A 276 -2.56 -18.64 -2.88
N LYS A 277 -1.40 -19.16 -2.46
CA LYS A 277 -1.28 -19.95 -1.21
C LYS A 277 -1.49 -19.10 0.04
N GLU A 278 -1.12 -17.83 0.02
CA GLU A 278 -1.26 -16.87 1.12
C GLU A 278 -2.65 -16.20 1.14
N ALA A 279 -3.38 -16.23 0.01
CA ALA A 279 -4.65 -15.56 -0.18
C ALA A 279 -5.79 -16.14 0.67
N THR A 280 -6.90 -15.39 0.73
CA THR A 280 -8.17 -15.82 1.34
C THR A 280 -8.66 -17.14 0.74
N PRO A 281 -9.46 -17.95 1.46
CA PRO A 281 -9.95 -19.23 0.95
C PRO A 281 -10.65 -19.15 -0.41
N ALA A 282 -11.42 -18.08 -0.65
CA ALA A 282 -12.12 -17.86 -1.92
C ALA A 282 -11.13 -17.58 -3.07
N ALA A 283 -10.19 -16.65 -2.89
CA ALA A 283 -9.19 -16.30 -3.90
C ALA A 283 -8.24 -17.48 -4.19
N ARG A 284 -7.84 -18.22 -3.13
CA ARG A 284 -7.04 -19.44 -3.25
C ARG A 284 -7.74 -20.52 -4.05
N LYS A 285 -9.02 -20.78 -3.75
CA LYS A 285 -9.83 -21.76 -4.48
C LYS A 285 -9.98 -21.38 -5.96
N ALA A 286 -10.12 -20.09 -6.26
CA ALA A 286 -10.22 -19.58 -7.62
C ALA A 286 -8.88 -19.57 -8.38
N ARG A 287 -7.74 -19.73 -7.68
CA ARG A 287 -6.38 -19.50 -8.23
C ARG A 287 -6.23 -18.09 -8.80
N LEU A 288 -6.73 -17.11 -8.04
CA LEU A 288 -6.99 -15.76 -8.51
C LEU A 288 -5.75 -15.06 -9.06
N HIS A 289 -4.65 -15.03 -8.29
CA HIS A 289 -3.43 -14.31 -8.69
C HIS A 289 -2.81 -14.94 -9.94
N ARG A 290 -2.78 -16.27 -10.00
CA ARG A 290 -2.32 -16.97 -11.20
C ARG A 290 -3.21 -16.65 -12.41
N LYS A 291 -4.54 -16.66 -12.26
CA LYS A 291 -5.48 -16.32 -13.34
C LYS A 291 -5.25 -14.89 -13.82
N ILE A 292 -5.19 -13.92 -12.91
CA ILE A 292 -4.94 -12.51 -13.23
C ILE A 292 -3.62 -12.33 -13.97
N ALA A 293 -2.53 -12.86 -13.44
CA ALA A 293 -1.20 -12.71 -14.05
C ALA A 293 -1.15 -13.34 -15.45
N THR A 294 -1.78 -14.51 -15.63
CA THR A 294 -1.91 -15.17 -16.94
C THR A 294 -2.71 -14.31 -17.93
N VAL A 295 -3.85 -13.73 -17.51
CA VAL A 295 -4.64 -12.83 -18.37
C VAL A 295 -3.82 -11.61 -18.78
N VAL A 296 -3.14 -10.95 -17.83
CA VAL A 296 -2.29 -9.79 -18.13
C VAL A 296 -1.21 -10.16 -19.13
N PHE A 297 -0.58 -11.34 -19.00
CA PHE A 297 0.43 -11.80 -19.93
C PHE A 297 -0.10 -11.91 -21.36
N PHE A 298 -1.25 -12.55 -21.58
CA PHE A 298 -1.86 -12.67 -22.91
C PHE A 298 -2.30 -11.33 -23.50
N GLU A 299 -2.95 -10.47 -22.70
CA GLU A 299 -3.50 -9.18 -23.16
C GLU A 299 -2.40 -8.12 -23.39
N SER A 300 -1.25 -8.22 -22.72
CA SER A 300 -0.17 -7.22 -22.82
C SER A 300 0.97 -7.57 -23.79
N ASN A 301 1.11 -8.82 -24.25
CA ASN A 301 2.23 -9.24 -25.11
C ASN A 301 1.83 -9.51 -26.58
N GLY A 302 0.75 -8.89 -27.05
CA GLY A 302 0.37 -8.94 -28.48
C GLY A 302 1.24 -8.05 -29.39
N GLY A 303 0.95 -8.06 -30.70
CA GLY A 303 1.66 -7.28 -31.73
C GLY A 303 1.18 -5.84 -31.87
N GLN A 304 0.36 -5.34 -30.94
CA GLN A 304 -0.16 -3.96 -30.97
C GLN A 304 0.87 -2.94 -30.47
N GLN A 305 0.78 -1.71 -30.97
CA GLN A 305 1.63 -0.56 -30.60
C GLN A 305 1.62 -0.25 -29.08
N ARG A 306 0.52 -0.55 -28.38
CA ARG A 306 0.40 -0.44 -26.91
C ARG A 306 0.06 -1.80 -26.31
N GLY A 307 1.08 -2.60 -26.06
CA GLY A 307 0.99 -3.91 -25.40
C GLY A 307 0.67 -3.79 -23.91
N GLU A 308 -0.57 -3.42 -23.59
CA GLU A 308 -1.05 -3.24 -22.22
C GLU A 308 -2.40 -3.96 -22.05
N ALA A 309 -2.59 -4.55 -20.87
CA ALA A 309 -3.85 -5.11 -20.40
C ALA A 309 -4.56 -4.07 -19.52
N THR A 310 -5.79 -3.71 -19.87
CA THR A 310 -6.60 -2.75 -19.11
C THR A 310 -7.41 -3.46 -18.02
N LEU A 311 -7.72 -2.74 -16.94
CA LEU A 311 -8.54 -3.28 -15.86
C LEU A 311 -9.89 -3.87 -16.34
N PRO A 312 -10.65 -3.23 -17.26
CA PRO A 312 -11.88 -3.83 -17.79
C PRO A 312 -11.63 -5.15 -18.54
N GLU A 313 -10.54 -5.27 -19.31
CA GLU A 313 -10.20 -6.52 -20.03
C GLU A 313 -9.90 -7.64 -19.03
N ILE A 314 -9.17 -7.31 -17.96
CA ILE A 314 -8.83 -8.26 -16.90
C ILE A 314 -10.10 -8.71 -16.16
N ARG A 315 -11.01 -7.78 -15.82
CA ARG A 315 -12.31 -8.08 -15.21
C ARG A 315 -13.14 -9.02 -16.08
N LEU A 316 -13.21 -8.76 -17.40
CA LEU A 316 -13.95 -9.60 -18.32
C LEU A 316 -13.35 -11.02 -18.41
N ALA A 317 -12.03 -11.16 -18.41
CA ALA A 317 -11.37 -12.45 -18.63
C ALA A 317 -11.17 -13.28 -17.36
N VAL A 318 -11.13 -12.66 -16.19
CA VAL A 318 -10.97 -13.33 -14.88
C VAL A 318 -12.31 -13.49 -14.15
N GLY A 319 -13.26 -12.58 -14.38
CA GLY A 319 -14.53 -12.57 -13.67
C GLY A 319 -15.38 -13.81 -13.93
N GLU A 320 -16.01 -14.32 -12.86
CA GLU A 320 -16.86 -15.50 -12.90
C GLU A 320 -18.13 -15.25 -12.06
N PRO A 321 -19.28 -15.91 -12.36
CA PRO A 321 -20.54 -15.68 -11.65
C PRO A 321 -20.48 -15.81 -10.12
N ALA A 322 -19.60 -16.67 -9.60
CA ALA A 322 -19.44 -16.92 -8.16
C ALA A 322 -18.31 -16.10 -7.50
N LEU A 323 -17.63 -15.25 -8.27
CA LEU A 323 -16.50 -14.45 -7.84
C LEU A 323 -16.94 -12.99 -7.66
N ASP A 324 -16.64 -12.42 -6.49
CA ASP A 324 -16.77 -10.97 -6.32
C ASP A 324 -15.77 -10.27 -7.24
N ILE A 325 -16.22 -9.34 -8.07
CA ILE A 325 -15.36 -8.63 -9.02
C ILE A 325 -14.28 -7.80 -8.31
N GLY A 326 -14.57 -7.29 -7.10
CA GLY A 326 -13.68 -6.38 -6.36
C GLY A 326 -12.40 -7.00 -5.81
N ILE A 327 -12.34 -8.35 -5.73
CA ILE A 327 -11.11 -9.03 -5.31
C ILE A 327 -10.05 -9.05 -6.44
N ILE A 328 -10.46 -8.79 -7.69
CA ILE A 328 -9.55 -8.78 -8.84
C ILE A 328 -8.54 -7.63 -8.69
N GLU A 329 -8.99 -6.45 -8.26
CA GLU A 329 -8.13 -5.28 -8.02
C GLU A 329 -7.15 -5.53 -6.88
N GLN A 330 -7.61 -6.15 -5.79
CA GLN A 330 -6.74 -6.53 -4.67
C GLN A 330 -5.66 -7.51 -5.13
N GLY A 331 -6.02 -8.48 -5.96
CA GLY A 331 -5.08 -9.41 -6.58
C GLY A 331 -4.09 -8.72 -7.52
N LEU A 332 -4.54 -7.72 -8.29
CA LEU A 332 -3.68 -6.91 -9.16
C LEU A 332 -2.69 -6.06 -8.37
N GLU A 333 -3.12 -5.45 -7.27
CA GLU A 333 -2.25 -4.68 -6.36
C GLU A 333 -1.18 -5.59 -5.74
N ALA A 334 -1.59 -6.74 -5.20
CA ALA A 334 -0.66 -7.72 -4.64
C ALA A 334 0.36 -8.24 -5.67
N LEU A 335 -0.08 -8.46 -6.92
CA LEU A 335 0.81 -8.83 -8.02
C LEU A 335 1.76 -7.69 -8.40
N ALA A 336 1.26 -6.45 -8.51
CA ALA A 336 2.09 -5.30 -8.86
C ALA A 336 3.19 -5.03 -7.82
N ASP A 337 2.91 -5.29 -6.54
CA ASP A 337 3.89 -5.18 -5.46
C ASP A 337 4.92 -6.32 -5.44
N ALA A 338 4.50 -7.54 -5.80
CA ALA A 338 5.34 -8.73 -5.66
C ALA A 338 6.13 -9.11 -6.91
N CYS A 339 5.55 -8.95 -8.11
CA CYS A 339 6.11 -9.43 -9.36
C CYS A 339 7.32 -8.60 -9.82
N TYR A 340 8.24 -9.24 -10.52
CA TYR A 340 9.51 -8.68 -10.97
C TYR A 340 9.49 -8.15 -12.40
N TYR A 341 8.52 -8.59 -13.20
CA TYR A 341 8.39 -8.27 -14.62
C TYR A 341 7.03 -7.66 -14.97
N LEU A 342 6.15 -7.53 -13.97
CA LEU A 342 4.89 -6.82 -14.09
C LEU A 342 5.08 -5.33 -13.79
N THR A 343 4.51 -4.48 -14.63
CA THR A 343 4.42 -3.03 -14.42
C THR A 343 2.97 -2.60 -14.41
N ALA A 344 2.61 -1.69 -13.51
CA ALA A 344 1.27 -1.12 -13.38
C ALA A 344 1.34 0.40 -13.51
N THR A 345 0.59 0.97 -14.44
CA THR A 345 0.48 2.42 -14.66
C THR A 345 -1.00 2.82 -14.65
N GLY A 346 -1.51 3.19 -13.47
CA GLY A 346 -2.95 3.36 -13.26
C GLY A 346 -3.69 2.04 -13.49
N ASN A 347 -4.72 2.04 -14.34
CA ASN A 347 -5.52 0.86 -14.65
C ASN A 347 -4.98 0.05 -15.84
N ARG A 348 -3.67 0.10 -16.07
CA ARG A 348 -2.98 -0.58 -17.19
C ARG A 348 -1.82 -1.39 -16.66
N TYR A 349 -1.72 -2.62 -17.15
CA TYR A 349 -0.77 -3.62 -16.67
C TYR A 349 -0.01 -4.23 -17.84
N ARG A 350 1.28 -4.48 -17.66
CA ARG A 350 2.13 -5.06 -18.70
C ARG A 350 3.20 -5.95 -18.12
N PHE A 351 3.32 -7.15 -18.68
CA PHE A 351 4.52 -7.98 -18.51
C PHE A 351 5.57 -7.57 -19.55
N SER A 352 6.81 -7.45 -19.10
CA SER A 352 7.96 -7.18 -19.99
C SER A 352 9.11 -8.13 -19.68
N PHE A 353 10.10 -8.22 -20.57
CA PHE A 353 11.33 -8.97 -20.27
C PHE A 353 12.32 -8.16 -19.41
N GLN A 354 12.08 -6.86 -19.24
CA GLN A 354 12.92 -6.01 -18.40
C GLN A 354 12.45 -6.10 -16.94
N PRO A 355 13.40 -6.29 -16.01
CA PRO A 355 13.07 -6.31 -14.59
C PRO A 355 12.63 -4.92 -14.11
N ASN A 356 11.62 -4.88 -13.24
CA ASN A 356 11.15 -3.64 -12.61
C ASN A 356 11.99 -3.29 -11.37
N LEU A 357 11.66 -2.14 -10.75
CA LEU A 357 12.34 -1.66 -9.54
C LEU A 357 12.20 -2.63 -8.35
N ASN A 358 11.14 -3.43 -8.27
CA ASN A 358 10.96 -4.40 -7.18
C ASN A 358 12.02 -5.51 -7.23
N LYS A 359 12.35 -6.01 -8.43
CA LYS A 359 13.43 -6.97 -8.60
C LYS A 359 14.78 -6.36 -8.23
N LEU A 360 15.06 -5.14 -8.72
CA LEU A 360 16.30 -4.44 -8.38
C LEU A 360 16.45 -4.25 -6.88
N LEU A 361 15.36 -3.89 -6.19
CA LEU A 361 15.32 -3.78 -4.74
C LEU A 361 15.62 -5.11 -4.05
N ALA A 362 14.97 -6.20 -4.48
CA ALA A 362 15.16 -7.52 -3.90
C ALA A 362 16.62 -7.99 -4.04
N ASP A 363 17.19 -7.84 -5.24
CA ASP A 363 18.58 -8.19 -5.54
C ASP A 363 19.55 -7.35 -4.69
N ARG A 364 19.31 -6.04 -4.59
CA ARG A 364 20.18 -5.13 -3.82
C ARG A 364 20.07 -5.37 -2.32
N ARG A 365 18.87 -5.57 -1.76
CA ARG A 365 18.66 -5.88 -0.33
C ARG A 365 19.45 -7.11 0.10
N ALA A 366 19.58 -8.13 -0.74
CA ALA A 366 20.36 -9.33 -0.44
C ALA A 366 21.88 -9.09 -0.38
N THR A 367 22.36 -7.97 -0.93
CA THR A 367 23.79 -7.63 -1.01
C THR A 367 24.26 -6.57 -0.01
N ILE A 368 23.34 -5.88 0.68
CA ILE A 368 23.69 -4.82 1.64
C ILE A 368 24.44 -5.42 2.85
N PRO A 369 25.66 -4.97 3.17
CA PRO A 369 26.40 -5.43 4.35
C PRO A 369 25.68 -5.11 5.66
N PRO A 370 25.68 -6.02 6.66
CA PRO A 370 25.09 -5.76 7.98
C PRO A 370 25.64 -4.52 8.68
N ARG A 371 26.94 -4.26 8.52
CA ARG A 371 27.62 -3.09 9.09
C ARG A 371 27.00 -1.77 8.60
N ASP A 372 26.73 -1.65 7.31
CA ASP A 372 26.17 -0.42 6.72
C ASP A 372 24.75 -0.17 7.22
N ILE A 373 23.99 -1.25 7.46
CA ILE A 373 22.65 -1.20 8.06
C ILE A 373 22.76 -0.64 9.48
N GLU A 374 23.67 -1.16 10.30
CA GLU A 374 23.87 -0.69 11.67
C GLU A 374 24.30 0.79 11.72
N GLU A 375 25.26 1.19 10.88
CA GLU A 375 25.72 2.58 10.78
C GLU A 375 24.57 3.51 10.35
N ARG A 376 23.74 3.08 9.39
CA ARG A 376 22.56 3.84 8.95
C ARG A 376 21.52 3.98 10.07
N VAL A 377 21.20 2.90 10.78
CA VAL A 377 20.24 2.96 11.90
C VAL A 377 20.76 3.88 13.00
N ARG A 378 22.02 3.76 13.40
CA ARG A 378 22.64 4.64 14.41
C ARG A 378 22.56 6.12 13.99
N THR A 379 22.83 6.40 12.72
CA THR A 379 22.71 7.76 12.15
C THR A 379 21.28 8.29 12.26
N GLU A 380 20.28 7.51 11.85
CA GLU A 380 18.89 7.98 11.87
C GLU A 380 18.37 8.18 13.30
N VAL A 381 18.71 7.28 14.22
CA VAL A 381 18.38 7.42 15.64
C VAL A 381 18.96 8.72 16.20
N GLN A 382 20.23 9.01 15.94
CA GLN A 382 20.84 10.27 16.36
C GLN A 382 20.11 11.48 15.76
N GLN A 383 19.74 11.46 14.48
CA GLN A 383 19.00 12.55 13.85
C GLN A 383 17.63 12.78 14.53
N VAL A 384 16.88 11.72 14.79
CA VAL A 384 15.55 11.81 15.44
C VAL A 384 15.65 12.36 16.87
N PHE A 385 16.64 11.91 17.65
CA PHE A 385 16.81 12.36 19.04
C PHE A 385 17.53 13.71 19.17
N ASN A 386 18.30 14.13 18.17
CA ASN A 386 18.87 15.48 18.13
C ASN A 386 17.80 16.55 17.89
N ALA A 387 16.66 16.19 17.31
CA ALA A 387 15.52 17.09 17.17
C ALA A 387 14.94 17.44 18.57
N GLY A 388 14.92 18.74 18.90
CA GLY A 388 14.40 19.28 20.17
C GLY A 388 15.48 19.98 21.01
N ARG A 389 15.08 20.67 22.07
CA ARG A 389 15.98 21.44 22.96
C ARG A 389 15.81 20.99 24.42
N ASN A 390 16.63 21.56 25.31
CA ASN A 390 16.49 21.56 26.77
C ASN A 390 16.96 20.33 27.55
N VAL A 391 17.60 19.34 26.92
CA VAL A 391 18.17 18.17 27.61
C VAL A 391 19.47 17.73 26.93
N GLU A 392 20.48 17.40 27.72
CA GLU A 392 21.73 16.82 27.23
C GLU A 392 21.47 15.42 26.70
N ARG A 393 22.12 15.03 25.59
CA ARG A 393 21.99 13.68 25.03
C ARG A 393 23.33 12.99 24.99
N VAL A 394 23.32 11.71 25.37
CA VAL A 394 24.44 10.81 25.18
C VAL A 394 23.95 9.64 24.32
N PHE A 395 24.65 9.39 23.22
CA PHE A 395 24.27 8.36 22.27
C PHE A 395 25.18 7.14 22.42
N PHE A 396 24.56 5.97 22.49
CA PHE A 396 25.19 4.67 22.36
C PHE A 396 26.41 4.46 23.29
N PRO A 397 26.31 4.75 24.60
CA PRO A 397 27.42 4.47 25.50
C PRO A 397 27.58 2.95 25.66
N GLU A 398 28.80 2.47 25.47
CA GLU A 398 29.23 1.10 25.73
C GLU A 398 29.81 0.95 27.15
N GLN A 399 30.28 2.04 27.75
CA GLN A 399 30.96 2.06 29.05
C GLN A 399 30.48 3.23 29.93
N SER A 400 30.55 3.05 31.25
CA SER A 400 30.05 4.03 32.24
C SER A 400 30.78 5.38 32.23
N ASN A 401 32.04 5.42 31.81
CA ASN A 401 32.84 6.65 31.66
C ASN A 401 32.41 7.52 30.48
N GLN A 402 31.67 6.97 29.50
CA GLN A 402 31.14 7.72 28.36
C GLN A 402 29.89 8.53 28.70
N VAL A 403 29.28 8.30 29.88
CA VAL A 403 28.16 9.08 30.40
C VAL A 403 28.67 10.03 31.48
N PRO A 404 28.77 11.35 31.23
CA PRO A 404 29.29 12.31 32.19
C PRO A 404 28.49 12.32 33.51
N ASP A 405 29.17 12.41 34.65
CA ASP A 405 28.53 12.60 35.97
C ASP A 405 28.49 14.10 36.30
N ARG A 406 27.47 14.79 35.76
CA ARG A 406 27.27 16.23 35.91
C ARG A 406 25.89 16.54 36.49
N PRO A 407 25.71 17.68 37.18
CA PRO A 407 24.42 18.10 37.70
C PRO A 407 23.52 18.65 36.58
N ALA A 408 23.19 17.84 35.58
CA ALA A 408 22.27 18.16 34.49
C ALA A 408 21.44 16.92 34.11
N LEU A 409 20.18 17.13 33.72
CA LEU A 409 19.32 16.06 33.22
C LEU A 409 19.85 15.57 31.87
N THR A 410 20.07 14.26 31.76
CA THR A 410 20.68 13.64 30.56
C THR A 410 19.78 12.52 30.04
N LEU A 411 19.42 12.62 28.77
CA LEU A 411 18.75 11.56 28.02
C LEU A 411 19.81 10.69 27.35
N VAL A 412 19.94 9.45 27.83
CA VAL A 412 20.88 8.48 27.29
C VAL A 412 20.15 7.55 26.34
N VAL A 413 20.55 7.51 25.08
CA VAL A 413 19.91 6.69 24.04
C VAL A 413 20.76 5.45 23.81
N LEU A 414 20.22 4.27 24.13
CA LEU A 414 20.91 3.01 23.87
C LEU A 414 20.89 2.65 22.38
N ALA A 415 21.88 1.87 21.97
CA ALA A 415 21.95 1.37 20.61
C ALA A 415 20.83 0.33 20.36
N PRO A 416 20.28 0.25 19.13
CA PRO A 416 19.13 -0.61 18.82
C PRO A 416 19.37 -2.11 19.00
N ASP A 417 20.63 -2.54 19.04
CA ASP A 417 21.09 -3.91 19.32
C ASP A 417 20.94 -4.29 20.80
N ARG A 418 20.87 -3.31 21.70
CA ARG A 418 20.53 -3.49 23.11
C ARG A 418 19.06 -3.17 23.33
N ASP A 419 18.21 -4.13 22.98
CA ASP A 419 16.76 -3.96 23.06
C ASP A 419 16.20 -4.23 24.48
N ALA A 420 15.01 -3.71 24.75
CA ALA A 420 14.37 -3.78 26.06
C ALA A 420 13.83 -5.18 26.42
N ARG A 421 13.82 -6.13 25.46
CA ARG A 421 13.40 -7.52 25.68
C ARG A 421 14.58 -8.39 26.12
N ASP A 422 15.81 -7.97 25.85
CA ASP A 422 17.01 -8.60 26.38
C ASP A 422 17.11 -8.42 27.92
N PRO A 423 17.12 -9.51 28.71
CA PRO A 423 17.28 -9.45 30.17
C PRO A 423 18.59 -8.81 30.64
N GLU A 424 19.63 -8.76 29.79
CA GLU A 424 20.92 -8.13 30.13
C GLU A 424 20.87 -6.61 29.96
N THR A 425 19.94 -6.07 29.17
CA THR A 425 19.81 -4.62 28.95
C THR A 425 19.51 -3.85 30.24
N PRO A 426 18.53 -4.24 31.08
CA PRO A 426 18.32 -3.59 32.38
C PRO A 426 19.53 -3.67 33.32
N ARG A 427 20.27 -4.79 33.33
CA ARG A 427 21.48 -4.96 34.15
C ARG A 427 22.57 -3.99 33.70
N PHE A 428 22.78 -3.88 32.40
CA PHE A 428 23.72 -2.94 31.81
C PHE A 428 23.34 -1.49 32.14
N ILE A 429 22.07 -1.12 32.00
CA ILE A 429 21.54 0.20 32.38
C ILE A 429 21.80 0.46 33.87
N GLU A 430 21.61 -0.54 34.73
CA GLU A 430 21.85 -0.41 36.17
C GLU A 430 23.31 -0.10 36.49
N THR A 431 24.24 -0.85 35.89
CA THR A 431 25.69 -0.60 36.03
C THR A 431 26.03 0.83 35.62
N LEU A 432 25.60 1.28 34.42
CA LEU A 432 25.91 2.62 33.94
C LEU A 432 25.21 3.73 34.75
N THR A 433 24.07 3.43 35.38
CA THR A 433 23.37 4.37 36.27
C THR A 433 24.06 4.51 37.63
N ARG A 434 24.71 3.45 38.12
CA ARG A 434 25.38 3.43 39.43
C ARG A 434 26.84 3.84 39.36
N GLU A 435 27.50 3.65 38.21
CA GLU A 435 28.93 3.86 38.03
C GLU A 435 29.25 5.00 37.06
N ALA A 436 30.40 5.64 37.27
CA ALA A 436 31.00 6.61 36.36
C ALA A 436 32.51 6.33 36.30
N GLY A 437 32.92 5.47 35.36
CA GLY A 437 34.27 4.91 35.33
C GLY A 437 34.52 4.03 36.56
N ALA A 438 35.57 4.32 37.32
CA ALA A 438 35.93 3.56 38.53
C ALA A 438 35.23 4.04 39.82
N SER A 439 34.40 5.08 39.73
CA SER A 439 33.73 5.71 40.90
C SER A 439 32.22 5.50 40.87
N ALA A 440 31.59 5.54 42.04
CA ALA A 440 30.13 5.57 42.13
C ALA A 440 29.60 6.91 41.60
N ARG A 441 28.55 6.85 40.77
CA ARG A 441 27.91 8.03 40.19
C ARG A 441 27.18 8.85 41.27
N THR A 442 27.34 10.17 41.24
CA THR A 442 26.66 11.07 42.17
C THR A 442 25.25 11.38 41.68
N TYR A 443 25.10 11.76 40.40
CA TYR A 443 23.84 12.21 39.81
C TYR A 443 23.06 11.06 39.15
N LYS A 444 22.85 9.97 39.90
CA LYS A 444 22.21 8.73 39.39
C LYS A 444 20.80 8.98 38.87
N SER A 445 20.06 9.87 39.52
CA SER A 445 18.67 10.18 39.16
C SER A 445 18.59 11.15 37.97
N ALA A 446 19.70 11.76 37.54
CA ALA A 446 19.73 12.63 36.38
C ALA A 446 19.61 11.89 35.03
N LEU A 447 19.79 10.58 35.02
CA LEU A 447 19.76 9.79 33.80
C LEU A 447 18.35 9.30 33.48
N ILE A 448 17.93 9.53 32.24
CA ILE A 448 16.76 8.92 31.62
C ILE A 448 17.26 8.10 30.43
N TRP A 449 16.98 6.81 30.42
CA TRP A 449 17.43 5.91 29.35
C TRP A 449 16.32 5.69 28.34
N ALA A 450 16.58 5.97 27.07
CA ALA A 450 15.68 5.63 25.96
C ALA A 450 16.18 4.36 25.27
N VAL A 451 15.30 3.35 25.19
CA VAL A 451 15.63 2.00 24.74
C VAL A 451 14.62 1.54 23.70
N ALA A 452 15.12 0.92 22.62
CA ALA A 452 14.27 0.31 21.61
C ALA A 452 13.57 -0.94 22.16
N GLU A 453 12.32 -1.21 21.77
CA GLU A 453 11.66 -2.49 22.04
C GLU A 453 12.33 -3.63 21.27
N ASP A 454 12.60 -3.40 19.98
CA ASP A 454 13.34 -4.28 19.09
C ASP A 454 14.00 -3.47 17.97
N GLY A 455 15.17 -3.92 17.52
CA GLY A 455 15.91 -3.31 16.41
C GLY A 455 15.58 -3.89 15.02
N SER A 456 14.73 -4.91 14.93
CA SER A 456 14.56 -5.70 13.70
C SER A 456 13.87 -4.91 12.60
N ALA A 457 12.77 -4.23 12.92
CA ALA A 457 12.05 -3.39 11.97
C ALA A 457 12.91 -2.20 11.50
N LEU A 458 13.71 -1.61 12.39
CA LEU A 458 14.67 -0.56 12.06
C LEU A 458 15.70 -1.03 11.04
N ALA A 459 16.28 -2.21 11.27
CA ALA A 459 17.26 -2.80 10.37
C ALA A 459 16.65 -3.11 8.98
N GLU A 460 15.40 -3.59 8.92
CA GLU A 460 14.72 -3.84 7.65
C GLU A 460 14.45 -2.55 6.85
N GLU A 461 13.93 -1.51 7.49
CA GLU A 461 13.68 -0.22 6.82
C GLU A 461 15.00 0.46 6.40
N ALA A 462 16.05 0.36 7.22
CA ALA A 462 17.38 0.86 6.86
C ALA A 462 17.98 0.10 5.67
N ARG A 463 17.87 -1.23 5.65
CA ARG A 463 18.29 -2.06 4.51
C ARG A 463 17.55 -1.69 3.24
N LYS A 464 16.23 -1.46 3.33
CA LYS A 464 15.40 -1.06 2.20
C LYS A 464 15.79 0.32 1.67
N LEU A 465 16.05 1.29 2.57
CA LEU A 465 16.51 2.62 2.18
C LEU A 465 17.88 2.57 1.49
N LEU A 466 18.86 1.86 2.08
CA LEU A 466 20.19 1.69 1.51
C LEU A 466 20.13 1.02 0.12
N ALA A 467 19.28 0.01 -0.04
CA ALA A 467 19.08 -0.65 -1.32
C ALA A 467 18.50 0.31 -2.38
N TRP A 468 17.57 1.20 -2.02
CA TRP A 468 17.08 2.20 -2.96
C TRP A 468 18.12 3.24 -3.34
N GLU A 469 18.90 3.73 -2.37
CA GLU A 469 19.98 4.69 -2.63
C GLU A 469 21.07 4.08 -3.53
N ALA A 470 21.42 2.81 -3.32
CA ALA A 470 22.33 2.09 -4.22
C ALA A 470 21.76 1.93 -5.65
N ILE A 471 20.45 1.77 -5.81
CA ILE A 471 19.82 1.74 -7.14
C ILE A 471 19.84 3.12 -7.81
N GLU A 472 19.72 4.20 -7.02
CA GLU A 472 19.81 5.57 -7.52
C GLU A 472 21.22 5.91 -8.00
N GLU A 473 22.25 5.48 -7.28
CA GLU A 473 23.65 5.64 -7.69
C GLU A 473 23.96 4.92 -9.01
N GLU A 474 23.31 3.78 -9.26
CA GLU A 474 23.48 2.97 -10.48
C GLU A 474 22.48 3.32 -11.60
N ALA A 475 21.67 4.36 -11.43
CA ALA A 475 20.56 4.66 -12.33
C ALA A 475 21.01 5.00 -13.76
N GLU A 476 22.19 5.62 -13.91
CA GLU A 476 22.76 5.96 -15.22
C GLU A 476 23.28 4.71 -15.94
N ASP A 477 23.98 3.82 -15.26
CA ASP A 477 24.52 2.57 -15.82
C ASP A 477 23.42 1.58 -16.23
N ARG A 478 22.28 1.62 -15.55
CA ARG A 478 21.15 0.68 -15.76
C ARG A 478 20.15 1.14 -16.82
N ASN A 479 20.34 2.31 -17.44
CA ASN A 479 19.42 2.89 -18.42
C ASN A 479 17.95 2.96 -17.92
N LEU A 480 17.75 3.33 -16.65
CA LEU A 480 16.39 3.49 -16.11
C LEU A 480 15.64 4.60 -16.87
N ASP A 481 14.40 4.33 -17.25
CA ASP A 481 13.55 5.30 -17.94
C ASP A 481 13.08 6.43 -16.99
N GLU A 482 12.50 7.50 -17.55
CA GLU A 482 12.09 8.66 -16.75
C GLU A 482 11.00 8.33 -15.72
N ALA A 483 10.10 7.39 -16.03
CA ALA A 483 9.05 6.97 -15.11
C ALA A 483 9.62 6.19 -13.93
N GLN A 484 10.56 5.27 -14.19
CA GLN A 484 11.30 4.52 -13.18
C GLN A 484 12.13 5.45 -12.31
N ARG A 485 12.81 6.46 -12.87
CA ARG A 485 13.56 7.46 -12.09
C ARG A 485 12.64 8.24 -11.14
N ARG A 486 11.49 8.72 -11.62
CA ARG A 486 10.49 9.40 -10.77
C ARG A 486 9.96 8.48 -9.67
N GLN A 487 9.66 7.23 -9.99
CA GLN A 487 9.21 6.23 -9.02
C GLN A 487 10.28 5.92 -7.97
N LEU A 488 11.55 5.82 -8.38
CA LEU A 488 12.69 5.61 -7.49
C LEU A 488 12.85 6.75 -6.48
N THR A 489 12.82 8.00 -6.93
CA THR A 489 12.88 9.17 -6.05
C THR A 489 11.75 9.18 -5.02
N GLU A 490 10.52 8.86 -5.42
CA GLU A 490 9.38 8.77 -4.49
C GLU A 490 9.53 7.61 -3.50
N ASN A 491 10.05 6.46 -3.95
CA ASN A 491 10.34 5.32 -3.09
C ASN A 491 11.42 5.64 -2.04
N ILE A 492 12.47 6.39 -2.40
CA ILE A 492 13.51 6.86 -1.46
C ILE A 492 12.92 7.80 -0.42
N LYS A 493 12.14 8.80 -0.84
CA LYS A 493 11.45 9.71 0.09
C LYS A 493 10.55 8.96 1.07
N ARG A 494 9.79 7.98 0.56
CA ARG A 494 8.95 7.11 1.36
C ARG A 494 9.77 6.30 2.36
N ALA A 495 10.83 5.63 1.90
CA ALA A 495 11.71 4.82 2.75
C ALA A 495 12.40 5.63 3.85
N ARG A 496 12.83 6.88 3.57
CA ARG A 496 13.38 7.79 4.59
C ARG A 496 12.35 8.10 5.68
N ARG A 497 11.12 8.43 5.28
CA ARG A 497 10.03 8.68 6.24
C ARG A 497 9.70 7.41 7.05
N ASP A 498 9.61 6.26 6.39
CA ASP A 498 9.25 5.01 7.03
C ASP A 498 10.34 4.56 8.04
N LEU A 499 11.63 4.75 7.73
CA LEU A 499 12.74 4.55 8.67
C LEU A 499 12.66 5.50 9.88
N ARG A 500 12.39 6.80 9.63
CA ARG A 500 12.17 7.78 10.70
C ARG A 500 11.00 7.37 11.61
N GLU A 501 9.87 6.95 11.05
CA GLU A 501 8.74 6.44 11.83
C GLU A 501 9.07 5.16 12.59
N ALA A 502 9.88 4.28 12.02
CA ALA A 502 10.34 3.08 12.71
C ALA A 502 11.17 3.43 13.96
N VAL A 503 11.96 4.52 13.95
CA VAL A 503 12.67 5.00 15.15
C VAL A 503 11.68 5.43 16.24
N TRP A 504 10.65 6.19 15.88
CA TRP A 504 9.61 6.62 16.83
C TRP A 504 8.90 5.43 17.46
N ARG A 505 8.55 4.41 16.65
CA ARG A 505 7.87 3.21 17.13
C ARG A 505 8.75 2.30 17.98
N ALA A 506 10.03 2.18 17.62
CA ALA A 506 10.98 1.33 18.33
C ALA A 506 11.34 1.91 19.70
N TYR A 507 11.68 3.20 19.78
CA TYR A 507 12.13 3.88 21.01
C TYR A 507 10.96 4.35 21.89
N LYS A 508 10.17 3.40 22.36
CA LYS A 508 9.03 3.64 23.26
C LYS A 508 9.30 3.32 24.74
N ASN A 509 10.45 2.71 25.05
CA ASN A 509 10.76 2.32 26.43
C ASN A 509 11.70 3.34 27.08
N LEU A 510 11.31 3.81 28.26
CA LEU A 510 12.15 4.64 29.12
C LEU A 510 12.50 3.90 30.39
N PHE A 511 13.78 3.94 30.80
CA PHE A 511 14.22 3.43 32.10
C PHE A 511 14.79 4.57 32.94
N LEU A 512 14.40 4.62 34.22
CA LEU A 512 14.86 5.62 35.17
C LEU A 512 14.84 5.06 36.59
N LEU A 513 15.66 5.64 37.47
CA LEU A 513 15.72 5.25 38.88
C LEU A 513 14.44 5.72 39.62
N ASP A 514 13.80 4.82 40.35
CA ASP A 514 12.63 5.11 41.19
C ASP A 514 12.99 5.28 42.68
N ASP A 515 12.01 5.65 43.49
CA ASP A 515 12.15 5.89 44.92
C ASP A 515 12.58 4.64 45.72
N THR A 516 12.39 3.45 45.16
CA THR A 516 12.85 2.16 45.71
C THR A 516 14.31 1.85 45.37
N GLN A 517 15.02 2.75 44.68
CA GLN A 517 16.36 2.54 44.12
C GLN A 517 16.41 1.47 43.01
N GLY A 518 15.26 1.07 42.47
CA GLY A 518 15.13 0.17 41.34
C GLY A 518 15.04 0.92 40.01
N LEU A 519 15.27 0.20 38.91
CA LEU A 519 14.99 0.72 37.57
C LEU A 519 13.52 0.51 37.23
N ARG A 520 12.79 1.61 37.07
CA ARG A 520 11.41 1.61 36.58
C ARG A 520 11.40 1.72 35.05
N ARG A 521 10.71 0.79 34.39
CA ARG A 521 10.38 0.85 32.96
C ARG A 521 9.07 1.62 32.75
N ILE A 522 9.05 2.55 31.81
CA ILE A 522 7.87 3.27 31.33
C ILE A 522 7.72 2.98 29.84
N ASP A 523 6.57 2.45 29.44
CA ASP A 523 6.21 2.23 28.04
C ASP A 523 5.35 3.41 27.56
N LEU A 524 5.81 4.11 26.53
CA LEU A 524 5.10 5.22 25.89
C LEU A 524 3.94 4.76 25.00
N GLY A 525 3.81 3.46 24.74
CA GLY A 525 2.76 2.88 23.91
C GLY A 525 3.03 3.04 22.42
N LEU A 526 2.00 3.44 21.66
CA LEU A 526 2.11 3.65 20.21
C LEU A 526 2.55 5.09 19.91
N VAL A 527 3.84 5.24 19.63
CA VAL A 527 4.49 6.52 19.37
C VAL A 527 4.64 6.76 17.86
N HIS A 528 4.32 7.97 17.38
CA HIS A 528 4.45 8.37 15.98
C HIS A 528 4.78 9.87 15.86
N SER A 529 5.41 10.28 14.75
CA SER A 529 6.00 11.62 14.64
C SER A 529 4.99 12.78 14.67
N SER A 530 3.71 12.55 14.41
CA SER A 530 2.68 13.60 14.48
C SER A 530 2.16 13.89 15.89
N GLN A 531 2.60 13.16 16.94
CA GLN A 531 2.19 13.43 18.33
C GLN A 531 2.89 14.65 18.94
N ALA A 532 4.08 15.00 18.45
CA ALA A 532 4.88 16.10 18.98
C ALA A 532 5.94 16.56 17.97
N ASP A 533 6.48 17.77 18.16
CA ASP A 533 7.51 18.33 17.28
C ASP A 533 8.80 17.51 17.25
N SER A 534 9.11 16.80 18.34
CA SER A 534 10.21 15.83 18.40
C SER A 534 9.99 14.72 19.42
N LEU A 535 10.70 13.60 19.25
CA LEU A 535 10.59 12.45 20.16
C LEU A 535 11.03 12.85 21.58
N VAL A 536 12.06 13.68 21.70
CA VAL A 536 12.51 14.23 23.00
C VAL A 536 11.41 15.08 23.64
N SER A 537 10.72 15.93 22.87
CA SER A 537 9.64 16.76 23.41
C SER A 537 8.46 15.91 23.90
N LEU A 538 8.13 14.81 23.21
CA LEU A 538 7.12 13.85 23.63
C LEU A 538 7.51 13.17 24.95
N ILE A 539 8.74 12.65 25.02
CA ILE A 539 9.30 12.02 26.23
C ILE A 539 9.20 12.98 27.42
N LEU A 540 9.67 14.21 27.27
CA LEU A 540 9.65 15.19 28.36
C LEU A 540 8.25 15.64 28.76
N THR A 541 7.32 15.72 27.80
CA THR A 541 5.92 16.04 28.10
C THR A 541 5.28 14.91 28.89
N ARG A 542 5.54 13.65 28.51
CA ARG A 542 5.02 12.49 29.23
C ARG A 542 5.59 12.37 30.65
N LEU A 543 6.90 12.56 30.81
CA LEU A 543 7.54 12.52 32.12
C LEU A 543 7.10 13.67 33.04
N ARG A 544 6.74 14.83 32.47
CA ARG A 544 6.11 15.94 33.21
C ARG A 544 4.70 15.60 33.69
N GLN A 545 3.90 14.92 32.87
CA GLN A 545 2.55 14.48 33.26
C GLN A 545 2.54 13.45 34.40
N GLU A 546 3.62 12.67 34.54
CA GLU A 546 3.80 11.70 35.63
C GLU A 546 4.56 12.28 36.84
N ASP A 547 4.79 13.60 36.90
CA ASP A 547 5.55 14.30 37.95
C ASP A 547 6.99 13.76 38.16
N LEU A 548 7.56 13.06 37.17
CA LEU A 548 8.91 12.51 37.23
C LEU A 548 9.97 13.52 36.80
N VAL A 549 9.58 14.47 35.95
CA VAL A 549 10.37 15.62 35.51
C VAL A 549 9.57 16.90 35.81
N ALA A 550 10.22 17.95 36.30
CA ALA A 550 9.57 19.21 36.63
C ALA A 550 10.37 20.41 36.11
N ASP A 551 9.66 21.48 35.74
CA ASP A 551 10.28 22.77 35.39
C ASP A 551 10.75 23.54 36.64
N GLY A 552 10.15 23.27 37.79
CA GLY A 552 10.50 23.84 39.09
C GLY A 552 9.70 23.19 40.20
N VAL A 553 10.04 23.50 41.45
CA VAL A 553 9.32 22.99 42.63
C VAL A 553 8.86 24.12 43.53
N SER A 554 7.91 23.83 44.41
CA SER A 554 7.51 24.77 45.46
C SER A 554 8.53 24.78 46.61
N PRO A 555 8.74 25.90 47.29
CA PRO A 555 9.64 25.94 48.45
C PRO A 555 9.20 25.01 49.59
N ASN A 556 7.88 24.80 49.76
CA ASN A 556 7.31 23.83 50.71
C ASN A 556 7.77 22.39 50.45
N PHE A 557 8.09 22.03 49.20
CA PHE A 557 8.65 20.73 48.88
C PHE A 557 10.00 20.50 49.57
N LEU A 558 10.86 21.52 49.61
CA LEU A 558 12.17 21.46 50.27
C LEU A 558 12.03 21.28 51.78
N VAL A 559 11.03 21.93 52.39
CA VAL A 559 10.73 21.75 53.83
C VAL A 559 10.28 20.32 54.10
N ARG A 560 9.40 19.76 53.26
CA ARG A 560 8.87 18.39 53.42
C ARG A 560 9.95 17.32 53.21
N GLN A 561 10.85 17.53 52.25
CA GLN A 561 11.91 16.57 51.90
C GLN A 561 13.26 16.92 52.55
N TRP A 562 13.26 17.75 53.60
CA TRP A 562 14.47 18.15 54.30
C TRP A 562 15.17 16.94 54.93
N PRO A 563 16.47 16.70 54.67
CA PRO A 563 17.19 15.57 55.24
C PRO A 563 17.16 15.56 56.78
N PRO A 564 16.63 14.53 57.46
CA PRO A 564 16.48 14.53 58.93
C PRO A 564 17.80 14.66 59.69
N ALA A 565 18.89 14.20 59.07
CA ALA A 565 20.23 14.21 59.66
C ALA A 565 20.95 15.57 59.55
N LEU A 566 20.40 16.53 58.80
CA LEU A 566 21.05 17.81 58.53
C LEU A 566 20.32 18.98 59.21
N PRO A 567 20.92 19.62 60.22
CA PRO A 567 20.38 20.87 60.79
C PRO A 567 20.51 22.04 59.79
N GLU A 568 21.56 22.02 58.98
CA GLU A 568 21.89 23.00 57.94
C GLU A 568 22.03 22.26 56.61
N TRP A 569 21.39 22.74 55.53
CA TRP A 569 21.44 22.09 54.22
C TRP A 569 22.09 23.01 53.20
N SER A 570 23.29 22.68 52.71
CA SER A 570 23.98 23.54 51.74
C SER A 570 23.20 23.68 50.44
N THR A 571 23.19 24.87 49.85
CA THR A 571 22.48 25.15 48.60
C THR A 571 22.99 24.32 47.42
N ARG A 572 24.28 23.98 47.40
CA ARG A 572 24.83 22.98 46.46
C ARG A 572 24.18 21.61 46.65
N GLN A 573 24.11 21.10 47.88
CA GLN A 573 23.46 19.81 48.16
C GLN A 573 21.95 19.82 47.86
N VAL A 574 21.28 20.97 47.99
CA VAL A 574 19.87 21.12 47.60
C VAL A 574 19.73 20.89 46.10
N ARG A 575 20.53 21.58 45.27
CA ARG A 575 20.54 21.36 43.81
C ARG A 575 20.88 19.91 43.48
N ASP A 576 21.94 19.38 44.07
CA ASP A 576 22.43 18.03 43.77
C ASP A 576 21.41 16.96 44.18
N ALA A 577 20.61 17.17 45.23
CA ALA A 577 19.59 16.23 45.67
C ALA A 577 18.53 15.93 44.60
N PHE A 578 18.16 16.91 43.76
CA PHE A 578 17.21 16.72 42.64
C PHE A 578 17.71 15.76 41.56
N LEU A 579 19.01 15.56 41.48
CA LEU A 579 19.67 14.76 40.45
C LEU A 579 20.36 13.52 41.04
N ALA A 580 20.63 13.51 42.34
CA ALA A 580 21.23 12.39 43.05
C ALA A 580 20.18 11.42 43.61
N SER A 581 19.02 11.93 44.07
CA SER A 581 18.01 11.13 44.77
C SER A 581 16.69 11.02 43.98
N PRO A 582 16.14 9.80 43.80
CA PRO A 582 14.90 9.60 43.06
C PRO A 582 13.65 10.04 43.83
N LYS A 583 13.80 10.43 45.10
CA LYS A 583 12.73 11.03 45.92
C LYS A 583 12.40 12.47 45.50
N PHE A 584 13.29 13.11 44.74
CA PHE A 584 13.11 14.44 44.20
C PHE A 584 12.74 14.32 42.71
N PRO A 585 11.81 15.16 42.21
CA PRO A 585 11.51 15.19 40.78
C PRO A 585 12.74 15.69 40.00
N ARG A 586 12.97 15.19 38.79
CA ARG A 586 14.12 15.59 37.98
C ARG A 586 13.89 16.99 37.42
N LEU A 587 14.74 17.95 37.77
CA LEU A 587 14.60 19.31 37.24
C LEU A 587 15.18 19.40 35.82
N LEU A 588 14.39 19.96 34.89
CA LEU A 588 14.87 20.25 33.52
C LEU A 588 16.02 21.26 33.53
N ASN A 589 15.88 22.32 34.35
CA ASN A 589 16.92 23.29 34.60
C ASN A 589 17.25 23.33 36.11
N PRO A 590 18.44 22.84 36.51
CA PRO A 590 18.89 22.86 37.91
C PRO A 590 18.97 24.26 38.53
N GLU A 591 19.13 25.32 37.72
CA GLU A 591 19.23 26.70 38.22
C GLU A 591 17.90 27.23 38.79
N VAL A 592 16.76 26.60 38.48
CA VAL A 592 15.44 26.97 39.03
C VAL A 592 15.37 26.76 40.56
N VAL A 593 16.31 25.99 41.12
CA VAL A 593 16.49 25.88 42.57
C VAL A 593 16.75 27.24 43.20
N ARG A 594 17.45 28.17 42.52
CA ARG A 594 17.68 29.53 43.03
C ARG A 594 16.39 30.30 43.26
N GLU A 595 15.48 30.23 42.29
CA GLU A 595 14.15 30.85 42.40
C GLU A 595 13.30 30.20 43.49
N THR A 596 13.42 28.89 43.65
CA THR A 596 12.75 28.15 44.73
C THR A 596 13.27 28.59 46.10
N ILE A 597 14.58 28.77 46.26
CA ILE A 597 15.19 29.24 47.50
C ILE A 597 14.77 30.68 47.78
N ALA A 598 14.87 31.57 46.80
CA ALA A 598 14.49 32.98 46.91
C ALA A 598 13.03 33.13 47.42
N ARG A 599 12.08 32.46 46.77
CA ARG A 599 10.67 32.47 47.20
C ARG A 599 10.44 31.86 48.58
N GLY A 600 11.22 30.84 48.95
CA GLY A 600 11.13 30.22 50.28
C GLY A 600 11.62 31.09 51.42
N VAL A 601 12.68 31.87 51.17
CA VAL A 601 13.23 32.86 52.11
C VAL A 601 12.27 34.02 52.31
N GLU A 602 11.74 34.56 51.22
CA GLU A 602 10.75 35.65 51.25
C GLU A 602 9.47 35.22 51.98
N ALA A 603 9.01 33.98 51.76
CA ALA A 603 7.85 33.41 52.45
C ALA A 603 8.11 32.97 53.91
N GLY A 604 9.35 33.10 54.42
CA GLY A 604 9.70 32.74 55.79
C GLY A 604 9.67 31.23 56.09
N LEU A 605 9.84 30.38 55.08
CA LEU A 605 9.81 28.92 55.24
C LEU A 605 11.16 28.35 55.74
N PHE A 606 12.25 29.00 55.37
CA PHE A 606 13.62 28.71 55.80
C PHE A 606 14.47 29.97 55.59
N ALA A 607 15.64 30.07 56.24
CA ALA A 607 16.56 31.19 56.05
C ALA A 607 17.75 30.80 55.16
N TYR A 608 18.25 31.75 54.38
CA TYR A 608 19.47 31.62 53.58
C TYR A 608 20.63 32.28 54.32
N VAL A 609 21.69 31.50 54.59
CA VAL A 609 22.77 31.90 55.48
C VAL A 609 24.16 31.54 54.94
N GLY A 610 25.15 32.40 55.18
CA GLY A 610 26.58 32.09 55.03
C GLY A 610 27.22 31.80 56.38
N LYS A 611 28.11 30.80 56.48
CA LYS A 611 28.71 30.41 57.77
C LYS A 611 29.99 31.19 58.03
N ARG A 612 30.09 31.86 59.19
CA ARG A 612 31.36 32.41 59.70
C ARG A 612 32.04 31.44 60.67
N GLY A 613 33.37 31.51 60.74
CA GLY A 613 34.20 30.66 61.60
C GLY A 613 33.96 30.82 63.11
N ASP A 614 33.19 31.82 63.54
CA ASP A 614 32.81 32.08 64.93
C ASP A 614 31.45 31.47 65.33
N GLY A 615 30.80 30.71 64.43
CA GLY A 615 29.47 30.13 64.65
C GLY A 615 28.31 31.08 64.35
N GLY A 616 28.59 32.29 63.83
CA GLY A 616 27.60 33.23 63.34
C GLY A 616 27.20 32.98 61.88
N TYR A 617 26.04 33.54 61.50
CA TYR A 617 25.55 33.57 60.12
C TYR A 617 25.74 34.96 59.49
N ASP A 618 26.43 35.03 58.35
CA ASP A 618 26.63 36.21 57.52
C ASP A 618 26.86 35.81 56.04
N PRO A 619 26.01 36.22 55.08
CA PRO A 619 24.75 36.94 55.28
C PRO A 619 23.70 36.08 56.00
N PHE A 620 22.70 36.70 56.61
CA PHE A 620 21.51 36.02 57.16
C PHE A 620 20.26 36.67 56.56
N ARG A 621 19.48 35.91 55.78
CA ARG A 621 18.26 36.38 55.10
C ARG A 621 17.06 35.52 55.50
N PHE A 622 16.02 36.14 56.07
CA PHE A 622 14.80 35.47 56.51
C PHE A 622 13.62 36.45 56.53
N GLU A 623 12.52 36.13 55.85
CA GLU A 623 11.34 37.02 55.67
C GLU A 623 11.70 38.34 54.98
N GLU A 624 12.64 38.29 54.04
CA GLU A 624 13.09 39.43 53.24
C GLU A 624 13.06 39.08 51.74
N PRO A 625 12.79 40.05 50.85
CA PRO A 625 12.86 39.82 49.41
C PRO A 625 14.29 39.48 49.00
N LEU A 626 14.46 38.36 48.30
CA LEU A 626 15.74 37.86 47.81
C LEU A 626 15.61 37.61 46.31
N ARG A 627 16.52 38.17 45.50
CA ARG A 627 16.50 37.89 44.05
C ARG A 627 17.15 36.53 43.75
N PRO A 628 16.66 35.74 42.78
CA PRO A 628 17.28 34.46 42.42
C PRO A 628 18.78 34.58 42.07
N GLU A 629 19.20 35.71 41.49
CA GLU A 629 20.59 36.03 41.15
C GLU A 629 21.51 36.15 42.37
N GLU A 630 20.94 36.53 43.52
CA GLU A 630 21.66 36.69 44.79
C GLU A 630 21.80 35.36 45.54
N VAL A 631 21.11 34.31 45.09
CA VAL A 631 21.26 32.96 45.62
C VAL A 631 22.45 32.28 44.96
N GLU A 632 23.54 32.16 45.70
CA GLU A 632 24.70 31.35 45.31
C GLU A 632 24.48 29.88 45.66
N LEU A 633 24.63 28.98 44.68
CA LEU A 633 24.58 27.52 44.86
C LEU A 633 25.98 26.98 45.19
N SER A 634 26.42 27.16 46.43
CA SER A 634 27.77 26.78 46.87
C SER A 634 27.76 25.92 48.14
N GLY A 635 28.94 25.39 48.48
CA GLY A 635 29.14 24.63 49.72
C GLY A 635 29.24 25.53 50.96
N GLU A 636 29.39 26.84 50.77
CA GLU A 636 29.57 27.83 51.84
C GLU A 636 28.25 28.52 52.25
N MET A 637 27.20 28.31 51.44
CA MET A 637 25.87 28.88 51.64
C MET A 637 24.86 27.80 51.99
N PHE A 638 24.10 28.02 53.07
CA PHE A 638 23.24 27.03 53.70
C PHE A 638 21.81 27.52 53.84
N LEU A 639 20.89 26.56 53.89
CA LEU A 639 19.52 26.76 54.34
C LEU A 639 19.41 26.25 55.77
N ILE A 640 18.74 27.02 56.63
CA ILE A 640 18.36 26.59 57.99
C ILE A 640 16.85 26.61 58.14
N ARG A 641 16.32 25.68 58.93
CA ARG A 641 14.87 25.58 59.17
C ARG A 641 14.32 26.83 59.85
N ARG A 642 13.03 27.09 59.63
CA ARG A 642 12.30 28.22 60.20
C ARG A 642 12.52 28.37 61.72
N GLU A 643 12.44 27.28 62.48
CA GLU A 643 12.56 27.32 63.93
C GLU A 643 13.95 27.81 64.38
N ALA A 644 15.00 27.36 63.69
CA ALA A 644 16.38 27.80 63.93
C ALA A 644 16.61 29.26 63.51
N ALA A 645 16.01 29.67 62.39
CA ALA A 645 16.05 31.05 61.93
C ALA A 645 15.36 32.03 62.89
N GLU A 646 14.16 31.67 63.38
CA GLU A 646 13.41 32.46 64.38
C GLU A 646 14.17 32.56 65.71
N ALA A 647 14.78 31.46 66.17
CA ALA A 647 15.63 31.46 67.35
C ALA A 647 16.83 32.41 67.19
N TRP A 648 17.52 32.38 66.05
CA TRP A 648 18.64 33.27 65.77
C TRP A 648 18.22 34.76 65.67
N LYS A 649 17.10 35.05 65.02
CA LYS A 649 16.52 36.40 64.90
C LYS A 649 16.16 36.99 66.27
N ARG A 650 15.64 36.17 67.20
CA ARG A 650 15.37 36.57 68.60
C ARG A 650 16.65 36.85 69.40
N THR A 651 17.72 36.07 69.20
CA THR A 651 19.01 36.30 69.89
C THR A 651 19.71 37.59 69.45
N LYS A 652 19.42 38.09 68.23
CA LYS A 652 19.97 39.34 67.69
C LYS A 652 19.08 40.58 67.87
N GLN A 653 17.83 40.46 68.32
CA GLN A 653 16.99 41.62 68.66
C GLN A 653 17.20 42.03 70.12
N PRO A 654 17.73 43.24 70.42
CA PRO A 654 17.76 43.76 71.78
C PRO A 654 16.35 44.19 72.23
N VAL A 655 16.00 43.84 73.47
CA VAL A 655 14.78 44.30 74.15
C VAL A 655 14.88 45.80 74.42
N ALA A 656 14.03 46.63 73.81
CA ALA A 656 13.88 48.04 74.14
C ALA A 656 12.56 48.26 74.92
N GLY A 657 12.70 48.72 76.16
CA GLY A 657 11.63 49.04 77.11
C GLY A 657 11.07 50.47 77.00
N GLN A 658 9.99 50.68 77.76
CA GLN A 658 9.02 51.79 77.77
C GLN A 658 9.52 53.16 78.33
N ALA A 659 8.91 54.28 77.87
CA ALA A 659 8.09 55.23 78.66
C ALA A 659 8.21 56.74 78.26
N GLY A 660 7.06 57.45 78.09
CA GLY A 660 6.87 58.84 78.57
C GLY A 660 6.61 60.03 77.60
N ALA A 661 5.32 60.33 77.35
CA ALA A 661 4.57 61.62 77.13
C ALA A 661 5.14 63.00 77.63
N PRO A 662 4.53 64.22 77.39
CA PRO A 662 3.44 64.71 76.46
C PRO A 662 3.48 66.22 75.92
N VAL A 663 2.40 66.65 75.18
CA VAL A 663 1.77 68.02 74.90
C VAL A 663 2.54 69.09 74.05
N ALA A 664 2.15 69.53 72.81
CA ALA A 664 1.04 70.34 72.21
C ALA A 664 1.04 71.88 72.56
N PRO A 665 0.42 72.86 71.82
CA PRO A 665 -0.48 72.80 70.64
C PRO A 665 -0.32 73.95 69.58
N THR A 666 -1.09 73.94 68.48
CA THR A 666 -1.98 75.06 68.03
C THR A 666 -2.83 74.70 66.78
N THR A 667 -4.08 75.18 66.77
CA THR A 667 -5.22 75.05 65.82
C THR A 667 -5.98 76.40 65.85
N PRO A 668 -7.11 76.69 65.15
CA PRO A 668 -7.78 76.22 63.90
C PRO A 668 -8.33 77.49 63.11
N PRO A 669 -9.53 77.60 62.49
CA PRO A 669 -10.52 76.68 61.83
C PRO A 669 -10.87 77.12 60.37
N VAL A 670 -11.67 76.41 59.54
CA VAL A 670 -13.16 76.42 59.47
C VAL A 670 -13.67 75.38 58.44
N THR A 671 -14.81 74.76 58.74
CA THR A 671 -15.72 73.83 58.00
C THR A 671 -17.14 74.47 57.93
N PRO A 672 -18.24 73.87 57.40
CA PRO A 672 -18.59 72.98 56.24
C PRO A 672 -19.92 73.50 55.55
N PRO A 673 -21.00 72.76 55.13
CA PRO A 673 -21.29 71.42 54.52
C PRO A 673 -22.24 71.57 53.27
N PRO A 674 -23.14 70.63 52.81
CA PRO A 674 -23.44 69.19 53.10
C PRO A 674 -23.53 68.29 51.82
N GLY A 675 -23.77 66.95 51.81
CA GLY A 675 -24.00 65.89 52.80
C GLY A 675 -24.44 64.56 52.13
N GLY A 676 -24.32 63.44 52.88
CA GLY A 676 -24.94 62.09 52.69
C GLY A 676 -24.31 61.15 51.64
N THR A 677 -24.06 59.84 51.83
CA THR A 677 -24.32 58.83 52.88
C THR A 677 -23.36 57.64 52.66
N VAL A 678 -22.97 56.95 53.75
CA VAL A 678 -22.09 55.75 53.83
C VAL A 678 -22.92 54.47 53.57
N PRO A 679 -22.34 53.33 53.09
CA PRO A 679 -21.77 52.31 53.99
C PRO A 679 -20.48 51.59 53.49
N THR A 680 -19.83 50.99 54.48
CA THR A 680 -18.62 50.16 54.64
C THR A 680 -18.46 48.96 53.67
N PRO A 681 -17.22 48.54 53.31
CA PRO A 681 -16.97 47.33 52.51
C PRO A 681 -17.03 46.03 53.36
N PRO A 682 -17.53 44.91 52.81
CA PRO A 682 -17.65 43.64 53.55
C PRO A 682 -16.41 42.73 53.42
N ALA A 683 -16.39 41.76 54.34
CA ALA A 683 -15.42 40.71 54.63
C ALA A 683 -15.04 39.76 53.46
N PRO A 684 -13.97 38.94 53.60
CA PRO A 684 -13.42 38.11 52.53
C PRO A 684 -14.37 36.99 52.11
N ALA A 685 -14.50 36.81 50.80
CA ALA A 685 -15.33 35.78 50.17
C ALA A 685 -14.78 34.35 50.37
N PRO A 686 -15.65 33.33 50.44
CA PRO A 686 -15.26 31.94 50.67
C PRO A 686 -14.66 31.30 49.42
N ALA A 687 -13.84 30.27 49.64
CA ALA A 687 -13.22 29.44 48.59
C ALA A 687 -14.26 28.91 47.58
N PRO A 688 -13.93 28.85 46.27
CA PRO A 688 -14.87 28.37 45.27
C PRO A 688 -15.16 26.89 45.49
N ALA A 689 -16.44 26.57 45.71
CA ALA A 689 -16.94 25.21 45.74
C ALA A 689 -16.73 24.56 44.36
N LYS A 690 -16.23 23.32 44.34
CA LYS A 690 -16.14 22.49 43.13
C LYS A 690 -17.55 22.35 42.52
N PRO A 691 -17.79 22.74 41.26
CA PRO A 691 -19.10 22.57 40.66
C PRO A 691 -19.43 21.07 40.55
N CYS A 692 -20.50 20.65 41.23
CA CYS A 692 -21.06 19.31 41.11
C CYS A 692 -21.84 19.19 39.79
N GLY A 693 -21.17 18.76 38.73
CA GLY A 693 -21.77 18.40 37.44
C GLY A 693 -22.09 19.59 36.53
N PHE A 694 -22.18 19.33 35.23
CA PHE A 694 -22.59 20.30 34.21
C PHE A 694 -23.51 19.63 33.18
N ARG A 695 -24.39 20.40 32.55
CA ARG A 695 -25.28 19.95 31.46
C ARG A 695 -25.13 20.91 30.29
N TRP A 696 -24.92 20.36 29.08
CA TRP A 696 -24.83 21.13 27.85
C TRP A 696 -25.79 20.55 26.79
N GLN A 697 -26.40 21.43 26.00
CA GLN A 697 -27.25 21.09 24.86
C GLN A 697 -26.98 22.10 23.74
N GLY A 698 -26.71 21.61 22.53
CA GLY A 698 -26.45 22.43 21.36
C GLY A 698 -26.37 21.59 20.10
N GLU A 699 -26.52 22.24 18.95
CA GLU A 699 -26.42 21.58 17.65
C GLU A 699 -24.95 21.37 17.26
N LEU A 700 -24.59 20.13 16.91
CA LEU A 700 -23.22 19.78 16.55
C LEU A 700 -23.17 19.32 15.09
N PRO A 701 -22.42 20.02 14.21
CA PRO A 701 -22.22 19.58 12.83
C PRO A 701 -21.59 18.18 12.78
N PRO A 702 -22.07 17.26 11.92
CA PRO A 702 -21.59 15.87 11.89
C PRO A 702 -20.06 15.74 11.74
N ARG A 703 -19.43 16.60 10.94
CA ARG A 703 -17.97 16.61 10.70
C ARG A 703 -17.14 16.97 11.95
N LYS A 704 -17.75 17.55 12.99
CA LYS A 704 -17.09 17.94 14.24
C LYS A 704 -17.32 16.94 15.38
N TRP A 705 -18.06 15.84 15.14
CA TRP A 705 -18.34 14.83 16.17
C TRP A 705 -17.07 14.29 16.82
N MET A 706 -16.06 13.92 16.02
CA MET A 706 -14.81 13.37 16.55
C MET A 706 -14.05 14.39 17.42
N ASN A 707 -14.01 15.66 17.02
CA ASN A 707 -13.36 16.70 17.81
C ASN A 707 -14.13 16.98 19.11
N PHE A 708 -15.47 16.96 19.07
CA PHE A 708 -16.30 17.10 20.27
C PHE A 708 -16.14 15.91 21.21
N TYR A 709 -16.12 14.70 20.69
CA TYR A 709 -15.84 13.49 21.46
C TYR A 709 -14.48 13.62 22.15
N THR A 710 -13.41 13.91 21.41
CA THR A 710 -12.05 14.01 21.95
C THR A 710 -11.90 15.15 22.95
N ALA A 711 -12.48 16.32 22.71
CA ALA A 711 -12.30 17.50 23.56
C ALA A 711 -13.23 17.56 24.78
N MET A 712 -14.44 16.98 24.69
CA MET A 712 -15.48 17.14 25.73
C MET A 712 -15.87 15.82 26.40
N LEU A 713 -16.07 14.75 25.63
CA LEU A 713 -16.60 13.48 26.16
C LEU A 713 -15.50 12.51 26.60
N SER A 714 -14.34 12.50 25.94
CA SER A 714 -13.25 11.53 26.18
C SER A 714 -12.74 11.57 27.62
N HIS A 715 -12.67 12.76 28.21
CA HIS A 715 -12.29 12.98 29.60
C HIS A 715 -13.21 12.29 30.62
N TRP A 716 -14.44 11.95 30.21
CA TRP A 716 -15.47 11.35 31.05
C TRP A 716 -15.95 9.99 30.53
N ALA A 717 -15.35 9.46 29.45
CA ALA A 717 -15.83 8.27 28.74
C ALA A 717 -15.87 7.00 29.62
N ASN A 718 -15.02 6.92 30.64
CA ASN A 718 -14.98 5.81 31.61
C ASN A 718 -15.73 6.11 32.92
N SER A 719 -16.44 7.25 33.01
CA SER A 719 -17.17 7.64 34.22
C SER A 719 -18.60 7.07 34.21
N PRO A 720 -19.05 6.37 35.27
CA PRO A 720 -20.42 5.83 35.35
C PRO A 720 -21.50 6.92 35.50
N HIS A 721 -21.09 8.19 35.62
CA HIS A 721 -21.97 9.34 35.83
C HIS A 721 -22.23 10.15 34.55
N LEU A 722 -21.58 9.80 33.43
CA LEU A 722 -21.84 10.45 32.14
C LEU A 722 -23.10 9.88 31.49
N ARG A 723 -24.09 10.73 31.23
CA ARG A 723 -25.28 10.37 30.42
C ARG A 723 -25.26 11.16 29.12
N VAL A 724 -25.12 10.47 28.00
CA VAL A 724 -25.17 11.05 26.65
C VAL A 724 -26.53 10.75 26.02
N ARG A 725 -27.21 11.78 25.51
CA ARG A 725 -28.42 11.65 24.69
C ARG A 725 -28.11 12.22 23.31
N VAL A 726 -28.23 11.41 22.27
CA VAL A 726 -27.99 11.81 20.88
C VAL A 726 -29.33 11.79 20.15
N HIS A 727 -29.69 12.91 19.54
CA HIS A 727 -30.85 13.03 18.66
C HIS A 727 -30.32 13.33 17.25
N ILE A 728 -30.66 12.47 16.29
CA ILE A 728 -30.21 12.59 14.90
C ILE A 728 -31.45 12.81 14.04
N GLU A 729 -31.50 13.95 13.37
CA GLU A 729 -32.55 14.29 12.42
C GLU A 729 -31.92 14.52 11.05
N VAL A 730 -32.49 13.90 10.02
CA VAL A 730 -32.10 14.11 8.62
C VAL A 730 -33.28 14.74 7.92
N ASP A 731 -33.03 15.85 7.22
CA ASP A 731 -34.05 16.61 6.51
C ASP A 731 -34.86 15.69 5.57
N PRO A 732 -36.21 15.73 5.60
CA PRO A 732 -37.08 14.98 4.69
C PRO A 732 -36.75 15.18 3.20
N ALA A 733 -36.17 16.31 2.80
CA ALA A 733 -35.75 16.60 1.44
C ALA A 733 -34.54 15.76 0.97
N ALA A 734 -33.81 15.11 1.89
CA ALA A 734 -32.64 14.30 1.57
C ALA A 734 -32.99 12.88 1.07
N CYS A 735 -34.28 12.50 1.04
CA CYS A 735 -34.79 11.21 0.53
C CYS A 735 -33.94 9.98 0.94
N VAL A 736 -34.05 9.57 2.21
CA VAL A 736 -33.34 8.38 2.73
C VAL A 736 -34.05 7.11 2.23
N GLY A 737 -33.33 6.24 1.50
CA GLY A 737 -33.85 4.99 0.96
C GLY A 737 -34.03 3.88 2.01
N GLU A 738 -34.92 2.92 1.79
CA GLU A 738 -35.20 1.82 2.74
C GLU A 738 -33.96 0.96 3.06
N SER A 739 -33.05 0.79 2.10
CA SER A 739 -31.78 0.08 2.30
C SER A 739 -30.86 0.80 3.29
N GLN A 740 -30.85 2.13 3.30
CA GLN A 740 -30.02 2.92 4.22
C GLN A 740 -30.59 2.89 5.64
N LEU A 741 -31.92 2.89 5.79
CA LEU A 741 -32.57 2.70 7.08
C LEU A 741 -32.30 1.30 7.66
N ALA A 742 -32.28 0.27 6.81
CA ALA A 742 -31.93 -1.10 7.22
C ALA A 742 -30.48 -1.21 7.71
N VAL A 743 -29.53 -0.59 7.00
CA VAL A 743 -28.12 -0.52 7.42
C VAL A 743 -27.97 0.22 8.75
N MET A 744 -28.71 1.33 8.93
CA MET A 744 -28.68 2.10 10.17
C MET A 744 -29.27 1.32 11.35
N GLY A 745 -30.37 0.58 11.14
CA GLY A 745 -30.94 -0.32 12.14
C GLY A 745 -29.97 -1.44 12.55
N GLN A 746 -29.28 -2.05 11.57
CA GLN A 746 -28.24 -3.05 11.86
C GLN A 746 -27.09 -2.47 12.68
N ALA A 747 -26.60 -1.27 12.33
CA ALA A 747 -25.53 -0.60 13.07
C ALA A 747 -25.96 -0.27 14.51
N LEU A 748 -27.21 0.16 14.74
CA LEU A 748 -27.74 0.38 16.10
C LEU A 748 -27.80 -0.92 16.91
N ARG A 749 -28.14 -2.04 16.26
CA ARG A 749 -28.14 -3.38 16.88
C ARG A 749 -26.76 -3.84 17.29
N GLU A 750 -25.75 -3.66 16.44
CA GLU A 750 -24.35 -3.98 16.74
C GLU A 750 -23.80 -3.13 17.90
N LEU A 751 -24.33 -1.92 18.08
CA LEU A 751 -24.01 -1.01 19.18
C LEU A 751 -24.86 -1.24 20.44
N GLY A 752 -25.80 -2.19 20.43
CA GLY A 752 -26.67 -2.51 21.57
C GLY A 752 -27.70 -1.43 21.92
N LEU A 753 -28.07 -0.57 20.96
CA LEU A 753 -29.03 0.53 21.14
C LEU A 753 -30.43 0.15 20.64
N ALA A 754 -31.46 0.82 21.15
CA ALA A 754 -32.85 0.60 20.74
C ALA A 754 -33.08 1.04 19.27
N GLU A 755 -33.79 0.21 18.50
CA GLU A 755 -33.96 0.35 17.04
C GLU A 755 -35.10 1.31 16.63
N THR A 756 -35.54 2.19 17.53
CA THR A 756 -36.71 3.06 17.31
C THR A 756 -36.35 4.22 16.38
N ILE A 757 -36.54 4.04 15.07
CA ILE A 757 -36.37 5.07 14.05
C ILE A 757 -37.76 5.59 13.61
N GLU A 758 -38.10 6.83 13.99
CA GLU A 758 -39.36 7.48 13.58
C GLU A 758 -39.24 8.08 12.17
N ARG A 759 -40.26 7.88 11.33
CA ARG A 759 -40.30 8.40 9.96
C ARG A 759 -40.96 9.78 9.94
N ILE A 760 -40.21 10.82 9.57
CA ILE A 760 -40.72 12.19 9.40
C ILE A 760 -41.16 12.35 7.93
N ARG A 761 -42.46 12.53 7.67
CA ARG A 761 -42.97 12.86 6.31
C ARG A 761 -42.97 14.39 6.13
N PRO A 762 -42.64 14.91 4.94
CA PRO A 762 -42.78 16.33 4.65
C PRO A 762 -44.26 16.75 4.74
N ALA A 763 -44.53 17.93 5.29
CA ALA A 763 -45.88 18.50 5.35
C ALA A 763 -46.37 18.82 3.92
N GLU A 764 -47.55 18.30 3.55
CA GLU A 764 -48.22 18.65 2.29
C GLU A 764 -48.63 20.13 2.32
N GLY A 765 -47.98 20.96 1.48
CA GLY A 765 -48.37 22.33 1.14
C GLY A 765 -49.29 22.37 -0.09
N PRO A 766 -50.10 23.42 -0.28
CA PRO A 766 -51.41 23.35 -0.91
C PRO A 766 -51.36 23.11 -2.43
N GLU A 767 -52.33 22.33 -2.91
CA GLU A 767 -52.63 22.07 -4.32
C GLU A 767 -52.64 23.35 -5.15
N ALA A 768 -51.73 23.43 -6.13
CA ALA A 768 -51.85 24.36 -7.24
C ALA A 768 -52.93 23.84 -8.18
N LYS A 769 -54.09 24.50 -8.17
CA LYS A 769 -55.12 24.36 -9.21
C LYS A 769 -54.49 24.66 -10.57
N ALA A 770 -54.52 23.68 -11.46
CA ALA A 770 -54.44 23.90 -12.90
C ALA A 770 -55.77 24.53 -13.35
N ASP A 771 -55.74 25.79 -13.76
CA ASP A 771 -56.76 26.38 -14.61
C ASP A 771 -56.33 26.23 -16.07
N GLU A 772 -57.31 25.80 -16.87
CA GLU A 772 -57.32 25.67 -18.32
C GLU A 772 -56.96 26.98 -19.04
N ALA A 773 -56.18 26.87 -20.12
CA ALA A 773 -56.41 27.58 -21.39
C ALA A 773 -55.36 27.17 -22.45
N GLY A 774 -55.81 26.52 -23.52
CA GLY A 774 -55.04 26.32 -24.76
C GLY A 774 -55.12 24.92 -25.34
#